data_AF-A0A7W2U353-F1
#
_entry.id   AF-A0A7W2U353-F1
#
_cell.length_a   1.000
_cell.length_b   1.000
_cell.length_c   1.000
_cell.angle_alpha   90.00
_cell.angle_beta   90.00
_cell.angle_gamma   90.00
#
_symmetry.space_group_name_H-M   'P 1'
#
loop_
_entity.id
_entity.type
_entity.pdbx_description
1 polymer ?
#
loop_
_entity_poly.entity_id
_entity_poly.type
_entity_poly.pdbx_seq_one_letter_code
_entity_poly.pdbx_strand_id
1 'polypeptide(L)'
;MITSVVSIAIGNYRLTLDSSLHWAILLLALFGLVISCVIIFRRFKSDSNTISNKKNAFINSKSIHVSMLIFGNIIAFISMLIFLLPFEMKVQTSTYDVLLTQGFKKSAKNENFNIQGMDSINITQALKSAQRIWLLLDSEESTAVNQSLKEWLAKNYSDKVVVISSTQDLTNVWEMVSINQSKGYNERYNVPTLIQIFGDGLSKIQWQYLGTFNQVNSDVSHTQILEAGAETPTPLKTDAAKKPSTKFKFYASNPITGFSYLHWPKQLILGQALTVTGQFQHSSDINSQFELSLVSNDRIQDSVIVQPNDVFSLTTTSKISGLFNYQLIVKELLNKSATAKQLFTVSEDIAFSVVMGNQPRVLIKQSAPSFETRRLKQWLSEAGSQVRVLSQISKSKWSHQRVNSVQKITENQSNDLTGILLESYDLLIIDSRMLLSLPTMEVEAIYNAIKDGLGVLINADSTLLTAENSQFDKLNRLLNLFELASVDVNNNHVLAYWPEQPKLAKSDVISAQSVSININAKQGRTIVESGKGQAVVAKQSLGLGSVALTVLNETYQWSSQVSPAYYSAYWQYLLLNISRGEQNTRWVMPSTSVYAKVDQYQNICLMSSLEKVVVAQLSLTAYPLLNNQQCGQFLASQAGWYSFKALNDQQSKLSEQARYFYDQDAFPAWQQGIKHAVSQFNADANYTDNYADNDVFNSSHVYQQVDKFILWLIMFVSLVLLWFERKWQSN
;
A
#
# COMPACT_ATOMS: atom_id res chain seq x y z
N MET A 1 -15.82 -63.83 -11.28
CA MET A 1 -15.56 -63.43 -12.69
C MET A 1 -15.23 -61.96 -12.67
N ILE A 2 -13.98 -61.59 -12.95
CA ILE A 2 -13.48 -60.22 -12.89
C ILE A 2 -14.14 -59.46 -14.05
N THR A 3 -15.15 -58.62 -13.78
CA THR A 3 -15.70 -57.73 -14.81
C THR A 3 -14.70 -56.60 -15.00
N SER A 4 -13.93 -56.66 -16.09
CA SER A 4 -13.11 -55.53 -16.52
C SER A 4 -14.01 -54.32 -16.73
N VAL A 5 -13.62 -53.17 -16.17
CA VAL A 5 -14.26 -51.90 -16.49
C VAL A 5 -13.96 -51.62 -17.96
N VAL A 6 -14.99 -51.68 -18.80
CA VAL A 6 -14.86 -51.34 -20.22
C VAL A 6 -15.41 -49.94 -20.39
N SER A 7 -14.52 -48.99 -20.66
CA SER A 7 -14.88 -47.63 -21.05
C SER A 7 -14.67 -47.48 -22.56
N ILE A 8 -15.73 -47.18 -23.28
CA ILE A 8 -15.68 -46.94 -24.73
C ILE A 8 -15.84 -45.43 -24.94
N ALA A 9 -14.77 -44.78 -25.41
CA ALA A 9 -14.79 -43.36 -25.72
C ALA A 9 -14.93 -43.16 -27.24
N ILE A 10 -15.93 -42.37 -27.65
CA ILE A 10 -16.19 -42.02 -29.05
C ILE A 10 -16.28 -40.48 -29.12
N GLY A 11 -15.22 -39.84 -29.61
CA GLY A 11 -15.13 -38.38 -29.69
C GLY A 11 -15.26 -37.71 -28.31
N ASN A 12 -16.29 -36.88 -28.13
CA ASN A 12 -16.58 -36.17 -26.89
C ASN A 12 -17.47 -36.96 -25.91
N TYR A 13 -17.71 -38.24 -26.13
CA TYR A 13 -18.61 -39.05 -25.30
C TYR A 13 -17.93 -40.31 -24.78
N ARG A 14 -18.32 -40.73 -23.58
CA ARG A 14 -17.82 -41.93 -22.92
C ARG A 14 -18.99 -42.76 -22.39
N LEU A 15 -18.97 -44.04 -22.72
CA LEU A 15 -19.86 -45.05 -22.15
C LEU A 15 -19.05 -45.90 -21.18
N THR A 16 -19.51 -46.05 -19.94
CA THR A 16 -18.86 -46.90 -18.94
C THR A 16 -19.69 -48.15 -18.64
N LEU A 17 -19.05 -49.31 -18.62
CA LEU A 17 -19.63 -50.57 -18.16
C LEU A 17 -18.84 -51.04 -16.95
N ASP A 18 -19.21 -50.53 -15.78
CA ASP A 18 -18.51 -50.73 -14.50
C ASP A 18 -19.21 -51.69 -13.53
N SER A 19 -20.46 -52.10 -13.83
CA SER A 19 -21.28 -52.96 -12.98
C SER A 19 -21.76 -54.19 -13.74
N SER A 20 -21.90 -55.32 -13.04
CA SER A 20 -22.52 -56.54 -13.55
C SER A 20 -23.95 -56.31 -14.04
N LEU A 21 -24.64 -55.31 -13.48
CA LEU A 21 -25.98 -54.89 -13.88
C LEU A 21 -25.96 -54.25 -15.29
N HIS A 22 -24.94 -53.44 -15.61
CA HIS A 22 -24.79 -52.83 -16.94
C HIS A 22 -24.59 -53.89 -18.03
N TRP A 23 -23.80 -54.93 -17.74
CA TRP A 23 -23.62 -56.08 -18.64
C TRP A 23 -24.90 -56.91 -18.80
N ALA A 24 -25.64 -57.14 -17.71
CA ALA A 24 -26.92 -57.86 -17.76
C ALA A 24 -27.97 -57.11 -18.59
N ILE A 25 -28.06 -55.78 -18.45
CA ILE A 25 -28.95 -54.94 -19.27
C ILE A 25 -28.59 -55.05 -20.76
N LEU A 26 -27.30 -54.97 -21.10
CA LEU A 26 -26.85 -55.03 -22.49
C LEU A 26 -27.17 -56.40 -23.13
N LEU A 27 -26.97 -57.50 -22.39
CA LEU A 27 -27.31 -58.85 -22.82
C LEU A 27 -28.82 -59.04 -23.01
N LEU A 28 -29.61 -58.63 -22.01
CA LEU A 28 -31.08 -58.74 -22.06
C LEU A 28 -31.66 -57.91 -23.21
N ALA A 29 -31.12 -56.73 -23.43
CA ALA A 29 -31.47 -55.87 -24.53
C ALA A 29 -31.17 -56.55 -25.88
N LEU A 30 -29.96 -57.11 -26.05
CA LEU A 30 -29.57 -57.78 -27.29
C LEU A 30 -30.47 -59.00 -27.60
N PHE A 31 -30.80 -59.79 -26.58
CA PHE A 31 -31.78 -60.88 -26.73
C PHE A 31 -33.18 -60.36 -27.13
N GLY A 32 -33.64 -59.27 -26.51
CA GLY A 32 -34.92 -58.63 -26.84
C GLY A 32 -34.98 -58.13 -28.28
N LEU A 33 -33.92 -57.50 -28.79
CA LEU A 33 -33.84 -57.05 -30.18
C LEU A 33 -33.88 -58.24 -31.15
N VAL A 34 -33.12 -59.31 -30.88
CA VAL A 34 -33.11 -60.51 -31.74
C VAL A 34 -34.49 -61.14 -31.79
N ILE A 35 -35.16 -61.32 -30.66
CA ILE A 35 -36.52 -61.88 -30.59
C ILE A 35 -37.51 -60.99 -31.37
N SER A 36 -37.46 -59.67 -31.16
CA SER A 36 -38.34 -58.71 -31.83
C SER A 36 -38.15 -58.71 -33.35
N CYS A 37 -36.90 -58.69 -33.83
CA CYS A 37 -36.57 -58.80 -35.25
C CYS A 37 -37.00 -60.15 -35.85
N VAL A 38 -36.86 -61.26 -35.13
CA VAL A 38 -37.32 -62.59 -35.56
C VAL A 38 -38.84 -62.65 -35.64
N ILE A 39 -39.57 -62.01 -34.73
CA ILE A 39 -41.04 -61.94 -34.77
C ILE A 39 -41.50 -61.11 -35.98
N ILE A 40 -40.88 -59.95 -36.23
CA ILE A 40 -41.16 -59.12 -37.42
C ILE A 40 -40.90 -59.93 -38.70
N PHE A 41 -39.77 -60.63 -38.76
CA PHE A 41 -39.41 -61.46 -39.91
C PHE A 41 -40.35 -62.66 -40.11
N ARG A 42 -40.73 -63.39 -39.05
CA ARG A 42 -41.71 -64.49 -39.13
C ARG A 42 -43.09 -64.01 -39.56
N ARG A 43 -43.53 -62.84 -39.07
CA ARG A 43 -44.83 -62.26 -39.40
C ARG A 43 -44.95 -61.98 -40.90
N PHE A 44 -43.90 -61.46 -41.54
CA PHE A 44 -43.91 -61.19 -42.99
C PHE A 44 -43.61 -62.43 -43.86
N LYS A 45 -42.94 -63.47 -43.34
CA LYS A 45 -42.75 -64.76 -44.03
C LYS A 45 -44.02 -65.61 -44.04
N SER A 46 -44.92 -65.46 -43.07
CA SER A 46 -46.24 -66.11 -43.07
C SER A 46 -47.14 -65.58 -44.18
N ASP A 47 -46.98 -64.30 -44.53
CA ASP A 47 -47.78 -63.58 -45.53
C ASP A 47 -47.36 -63.88 -46.99
N SER A 48 -46.22 -64.56 -47.20
CA SER A 48 -45.72 -64.91 -48.54
C SER A 48 -46.20 -66.27 -49.06
N ASN A 49 -46.85 -67.09 -48.21
CA ASN A 49 -47.35 -68.42 -48.60
C ASN A 49 -48.78 -68.39 -49.16
N THR A 50 -49.41 -67.22 -49.26
CA THR A 50 -50.67 -67.04 -49.97
C THR A 50 -50.50 -65.87 -50.92
N ILE A 51 -50.37 -66.17 -52.23
CA ILE A 51 -50.70 -65.36 -53.42
C ILE A 51 -49.79 -65.85 -54.57
N SER A 52 -50.39 -66.59 -55.50
CA SER A 52 -49.83 -66.79 -56.83
C SER A 52 -50.13 -65.55 -57.70
N ASN A 53 -49.14 -65.19 -58.52
CA ASN A 53 -49.21 -64.27 -59.67
C ASN A 53 -49.66 -62.81 -59.45
N LYS A 54 -48.68 -61.94 -59.12
CA LYS A 54 -48.49 -60.64 -59.82
C LYS A 54 -47.05 -60.14 -59.66
N LYS A 55 -46.36 -59.98 -60.80
CA LYS A 55 -44.92 -59.67 -60.91
C LYS A 55 -44.54 -58.23 -60.50
N ASN A 56 -43.49 -58.16 -59.69
CA ASN A 56 -42.36 -57.21 -59.68
C ASN A 56 -42.48 -55.72 -59.28
N ALA A 57 -43.66 -55.13 -59.06
CA ALA A 57 -43.74 -53.78 -58.45
C ALA A 57 -44.11 -53.80 -56.94
N PHE A 58 -44.88 -54.81 -56.50
CA PHE A 58 -45.43 -54.89 -55.14
C PHE A 58 -44.48 -55.53 -54.11
N ILE A 59 -43.50 -56.31 -54.58
CA ILE A 59 -42.50 -57.00 -53.72
C ILE A 59 -41.47 -56.00 -53.17
N ASN A 60 -41.16 -54.92 -53.92
CA ASN A 60 -40.19 -53.92 -53.48
C ASN A 60 -40.75 -53.04 -52.35
N SER A 61 -42.04 -52.67 -52.41
CA SER A 61 -42.74 -51.91 -51.35
C SER A 61 -42.82 -52.67 -50.02
N LYS A 62 -43.19 -53.96 -50.03
CA LYS A 62 -43.23 -54.79 -48.82
C LYS A 62 -41.83 -55.02 -48.22
N SER A 63 -40.80 -55.21 -49.06
CA SER A 63 -39.41 -55.36 -48.60
C SER A 63 -38.86 -54.07 -47.96
N ILE A 64 -39.16 -52.91 -48.56
CA ILE A 64 -38.80 -51.59 -48.03
C ILE A 64 -39.55 -51.33 -46.71
N HIS A 65 -40.83 -51.69 -46.62
CA HIS A 65 -41.63 -51.53 -45.39
C HIS A 65 -41.06 -52.37 -44.24
N VAL A 66 -40.72 -53.64 -44.48
CA VAL A 66 -40.09 -54.51 -43.48
C VAL A 66 -38.73 -53.96 -43.06
N SER A 67 -37.93 -53.47 -44.01
CA SER A 67 -36.64 -52.85 -43.72
C SER A 67 -36.78 -51.59 -42.86
N MET A 68 -37.76 -50.72 -43.15
CA MET A 68 -38.06 -49.54 -42.34
C MET A 68 -38.53 -49.90 -40.93
N LEU A 69 -39.33 -50.96 -40.78
CA LEU A 69 -39.86 -51.38 -39.48
C LEU A 69 -38.77 -51.99 -38.60
N ILE A 70 -37.86 -52.79 -39.20
CA ILE A 70 -36.66 -53.28 -38.53
C ILE A 70 -35.75 -52.10 -38.15
N PHE A 71 -35.55 -51.14 -39.04
CA PHE A 71 -34.73 -49.96 -38.77
C PHE A 71 -35.31 -49.08 -37.66
N GLY A 72 -36.62 -48.85 -37.64
CA GLY A 72 -37.32 -48.13 -36.57
C GLY A 72 -37.23 -48.84 -35.22
N ASN A 73 -37.33 -50.17 -35.22
CA ASN A 73 -37.16 -50.99 -34.02
C ASN A 73 -35.72 -50.95 -33.48
N ILE A 74 -34.72 -50.97 -34.38
CA ILE A 74 -33.31 -50.80 -34.03
C ILE A 74 -33.05 -49.40 -33.44
N ILE A 75 -33.63 -48.34 -34.01
CA ILE A 75 -33.48 -46.97 -33.48
C ILE A 75 -34.11 -46.83 -32.09
N ALA A 76 -35.33 -47.33 -31.90
CA ALA A 76 -36.00 -47.32 -30.61
C ALA A 76 -35.18 -48.06 -29.55
N PHE A 77 -34.60 -49.19 -29.95
CA PHE A 77 -33.75 -50.02 -29.12
C PHE A 77 -32.44 -49.33 -28.72
N ILE A 78 -31.70 -48.79 -29.69
CA ILE A 78 -30.44 -48.07 -29.43
C ILE A 78 -30.70 -46.88 -28.50
N SER A 79 -31.81 -46.17 -28.70
CA SER A 79 -32.21 -45.04 -27.84
C SER A 79 -32.49 -45.49 -26.40
N MET A 80 -33.20 -46.61 -26.21
CA MET A 80 -33.45 -47.19 -24.89
C MET A 80 -32.17 -47.66 -24.20
N LEU A 81 -31.25 -48.27 -24.95
CA LEU A 81 -29.98 -48.77 -24.41
C LEU A 81 -29.08 -47.63 -23.94
N ILE A 82 -28.96 -46.55 -24.75
CA ILE A 82 -28.19 -45.36 -24.39
C ILE A 82 -28.84 -44.60 -23.22
N PHE A 83 -30.18 -44.64 -23.11
CA PHE A 83 -30.89 -44.04 -21.98
C PHE A 83 -30.61 -44.75 -20.65
N LEU A 84 -30.54 -46.09 -20.65
CA LEU A 84 -30.31 -46.89 -19.45
C LEU A 84 -28.84 -46.96 -19.02
N LEU A 85 -27.91 -46.92 -19.97
CA LEU A 85 -26.47 -46.96 -19.66
C LEU A 85 -25.94 -45.59 -19.19
N PRO A 86 -24.86 -45.56 -18.40
CA PRO A 86 -24.20 -44.32 -18.00
C PRO A 86 -23.44 -43.73 -19.19
N PHE A 87 -24.06 -42.72 -19.80
CA PHE A 87 -23.53 -41.98 -20.93
C PHE A 87 -23.06 -40.60 -20.46
N GLU A 88 -21.76 -40.36 -20.59
CA GLU A 88 -21.09 -39.16 -20.11
C GLU A 88 -20.56 -38.34 -21.29
N MET A 89 -20.73 -37.02 -21.26
CA MET A 89 -20.15 -36.09 -22.23
C MET A 89 -18.91 -35.42 -21.62
N LYS A 90 -17.90 -35.25 -22.45
CA LYS A 90 -16.66 -34.53 -22.19
C LYS A 90 -16.98 -33.03 -22.10
N VAL A 91 -17.07 -32.49 -20.89
CA VAL A 91 -17.34 -31.06 -20.67
C VAL A 91 -16.01 -30.33 -20.42
N GLN A 92 -15.84 -29.18 -21.07
CA GLN A 92 -14.79 -28.22 -20.71
C GLN A 92 -15.18 -27.58 -19.38
N THR A 93 -14.48 -27.94 -18.30
CA THR A 93 -14.62 -27.24 -17.02
C THR A 93 -13.72 -26.01 -17.03
N SER A 94 -14.24 -24.88 -16.56
CA SER A 94 -13.44 -23.70 -16.23
C SER A 94 -12.48 -24.06 -15.11
N THR A 95 -11.17 -24.02 -15.37
CA THR A 95 -10.11 -24.36 -14.41
C THR A 95 -9.84 -23.25 -13.38
N TYR A 96 -10.81 -22.38 -13.15
CA TYR A 96 -10.65 -21.20 -12.31
C TYR A 96 -11.59 -21.18 -11.11
N ASP A 97 -11.05 -20.65 -10.02
CA ASP A 97 -11.79 -20.32 -8.81
C ASP A 97 -12.04 -18.82 -8.74
N VAL A 98 -13.03 -18.45 -7.94
CA VAL A 98 -13.36 -17.06 -7.64
C VAL A 98 -13.05 -16.77 -6.18
N LEU A 99 -12.29 -15.71 -5.90
CA LEU A 99 -12.06 -15.19 -4.57
C LEU A 99 -12.81 -13.87 -4.40
N LEU A 100 -13.76 -13.85 -3.48
CA LEU A 100 -14.56 -12.69 -3.13
C LEU A 100 -13.96 -11.99 -1.92
N THR A 101 -13.58 -10.74 -2.12
CA THR A 101 -13.12 -9.82 -1.08
C THR A 101 -14.26 -8.83 -0.73
N GLN A 102 -14.03 -7.91 0.21
CA GLN A 102 -14.99 -6.86 0.55
C GLN A 102 -15.37 -6.01 -0.69
N GLY A 103 -16.50 -5.28 -0.64
CA GLY A 103 -16.94 -4.39 -1.73
C GLY A 103 -18.20 -4.84 -2.48
N PHE A 104 -18.74 -6.02 -2.16
CA PHE A 104 -20.06 -6.46 -2.62
C PHE A 104 -21.17 -5.76 -1.83
N LYS A 105 -22.12 -5.14 -2.54
CA LYS A 105 -23.28 -4.47 -1.93
C LYS A 105 -24.57 -5.08 -2.47
N LYS A 106 -25.61 -5.12 -1.61
CA LYS A 106 -26.97 -5.48 -2.04
C LYS A 106 -27.50 -4.37 -2.95
N SER A 107 -27.98 -4.73 -4.13
CA SER A 107 -28.53 -3.75 -5.08
C SER A 107 -29.79 -3.10 -4.51
N ALA A 108 -29.93 -1.78 -4.67
CA ALA A 108 -31.16 -1.07 -4.29
C ALA A 108 -32.35 -1.42 -5.20
N LYS A 109 -32.09 -1.96 -6.41
CA LYS A 109 -33.10 -2.30 -7.41
C LYS A 109 -33.46 -3.80 -7.43
N ASN A 110 -32.54 -4.68 -7.01
CA ASN A 110 -32.68 -6.14 -7.09
C ASN A 110 -32.26 -6.81 -5.76
N GLU A 111 -32.78 -7.99 -5.43
CA GLU A 111 -32.33 -8.76 -4.24
C GLU A 111 -30.90 -9.34 -4.34
N ASN A 112 -30.20 -9.11 -5.45
CA ASN A 112 -28.88 -9.67 -5.71
C ASN A 112 -27.74 -8.78 -5.21
N PHE A 113 -26.63 -9.42 -4.84
CA PHE A 113 -25.37 -8.75 -4.53
C PHE A 113 -24.58 -8.50 -5.82
N ASN A 114 -23.96 -7.34 -5.91
CA ASN A 114 -23.05 -7.00 -7.00
C ASN A 114 -21.95 -6.06 -6.50
N ILE A 115 -20.84 -6.00 -7.24
CA ILE A 115 -19.86 -4.93 -7.08
C ILE A 115 -20.43 -3.67 -7.74
N GLN A 116 -20.48 -2.58 -6.98
CA GLN A 116 -20.93 -1.29 -7.50
C GLN A 116 -20.02 -0.90 -8.69
N GLY A 117 -20.62 -0.61 -9.85
CA GLY A 117 -19.90 -0.23 -11.08
C GLY A 117 -19.47 -1.38 -12.00
N MET A 118 -19.73 -2.64 -11.63
CA MET A 118 -19.44 -3.80 -12.48
C MET A 118 -20.72 -4.40 -13.07
N ASP A 119 -20.64 -4.91 -14.30
CA ASP A 119 -21.77 -5.59 -14.94
C ASP A 119 -22.18 -6.84 -14.15
N SER A 120 -23.40 -6.82 -13.62
CA SER A 120 -24.00 -7.92 -12.87
C SER A 120 -24.05 -9.22 -13.66
N ILE A 121 -24.11 -9.16 -15.00
CA ILE A 121 -24.12 -10.33 -15.88
C ILE A 121 -22.77 -11.02 -15.83
N ASN A 122 -21.68 -10.26 -15.95
CA ASN A 122 -20.31 -10.80 -15.91
C ASN A 122 -19.98 -11.44 -14.56
N ILE A 123 -20.36 -10.81 -13.45
CA ILE A 123 -20.17 -11.38 -12.11
C ILE A 123 -20.99 -12.65 -11.92
N THR A 124 -22.27 -12.63 -12.33
CA THR A 124 -23.14 -13.81 -12.22
C THR A 124 -22.60 -14.97 -13.05
N GLN A 125 -22.06 -14.69 -14.25
CA GLN A 125 -21.43 -15.69 -15.11
C GLN A 125 -20.15 -16.24 -14.48
N ALA A 126 -19.27 -15.39 -13.95
CA ALA A 126 -18.05 -15.80 -13.27
C ALA A 126 -18.33 -16.72 -12.07
N LEU A 127 -19.30 -16.35 -11.22
CA LEU A 127 -19.72 -17.15 -10.07
C LEU A 127 -20.34 -18.50 -10.48
N LYS A 128 -21.18 -18.52 -11.52
CA LYS A 128 -21.77 -19.77 -12.04
C LYS A 128 -20.71 -20.73 -12.58
N SER A 129 -19.72 -20.20 -13.29
CA SER A 129 -18.66 -20.97 -13.94
C SER A 129 -17.51 -21.36 -12.99
N ALA A 130 -17.36 -20.73 -11.83
CA ALA A 130 -16.31 -21.08 -10.87
C ALA A 130 -16.40 -22.56 -10.41
N GLN A 131 -15.24 -23.18 -10.17
CA GLN A 131 -15.16 -24.49 -9.52
C GLN A 131 -15.42 -24.36 -8.02
N ARG A 132 -14.76 -23.41 -7.35
CA ARG A 132 -15.10 -22.95 -6.00
C ARG A 132 -15.18 -21.42 -5.90
N ILE A 133 -16.01 -20.97 -4.96
CA ILE A 133 -16.16 -19.58 -4.59
C ILE A 133 -15.64 -19.43 -3.17
N TRP A 134 -14.49 -18.79 -3.04
CA TRP A 134 -13.86 -18.49 -1.77
C TRP A 134 -14.35 -17.13 -1.28
N LEU A 135 -15.00 -17.07 -0.13
CA LEU A 135 -15.42 -15.82 0.51
C LEU A 135 -14.44 -15.49 1.63
N LEU A 136 -13.65 -14.44 1.44
CA LEU A 136 -12.73 -13.94 2.46
C LEU A 136 -13.48 -12.99 3.40
N LEU A 137 -13.66 -13.43 4.65
CA LEU A 137 -14.17 -12.62 5.73
C LEU A 137 -13.02 -12.37 6.70
N ASP A 138 -12.37 -11.23 6.59
CA ASP A 138 -11.38 -10.80 7.57
C ASP A 138 -12.07 -10.73 8.95
N SER A 139 -11.47 -11.34 9.98
CA SER A 139 -12.12 -11.77 11.22
C SER A 139 -12.59 -10.63 12.15
N GLU A 140 -12.57 -9.37 11.71
CA GLU A 140 -12.80 -8.21 12.59
C GLU A 140 -14.00 -7.35 12.20
N GLU A 141 -14.71 -7.65 11.10
CA GLU A 141 -15.94 -6.95 10.72
C GLU A 141 -17.07 -7.94 10.39
N SER A 142 -17.80 -8.41 11.40
CA SER A 142 -19.11 -9.04 11.19
C SER A 142 -20.16 -7.95 10.92
N THR A 143 -20.04 -7.25 9.80
CA THR A 143 -21.11 -6.35 9.36
C THR A 143 -22.33 -7.19 8.94
N ALA A 144 -23.54 -6.69 9.21
CA ALA A 144 -24.78 -7.33 8.75
C ALA A 144 -24.78 -7.61 7.23
N VAL A 145 -24.01 -6.81 6.47
CA VAL A 145 -23.77 -6.98 5.04
C VAL A 145 -23.05 -8.30 4.74
N ASN A 146 -21.96 -8.61 5.45
CA ASN A 146 -21.20 -9.85 5.26
C ASN A 146 -22.04 -11.10 5.55
N GLN A 147 -22.88 -11.04 6.60
CA GLN A 147 -23.81 -12.13 6.91
C GLN A 147 -24.86 -12.30 5.80
N SER A 148 -25.46 -11.21 5.32
CA SER A 148 -26.45 -11.28 4.24
C SER A 148 -25.86 -11.76 2.91
N LEU A 149 -24.61 -11.41 2.60
CA LEU A 149 -23.88 -11.89 1.42
C LEU A 149 -23.60 -13.39 1.54
N LYS A 150 -23.15 -13.86 2.71
CA LYS A 150 -22.93 -15.29 2.98
C LYS A 150 -24.22 -16.09 2.80
N GLU A 151 -25.33 -15.63 3.35
CA GLU A 151 -26.64 -16.26 3.19
C GLU A 151 -27.10 -16.28 1.72
N TRP A 152 -26.88 -15.19 0.99
CA TRP A 152 -27.19 -15.12 -0.44
C TRP A 152 -26.33 -16.09 -1.27
N LEU A 153 -25.02 -16.15 -1.02
CA LEU A 153 -24.12 -17.09 -1.69
C LEU A 153 -24.50 -18.54 -1.39
N ALA A 154 -24.80 -18.85 -0.13
CA ALA A 154 -25.25 -20.18 0.27
C ALA A 154 -26.58 -20.57 -0.41
N LYS A 155 -27.52 -19.63 -0.58
CA LYS A 155 -28.80 -19.89 -1.26
C LYS A 155 -28.64 -20.15 -2.75
N ASN A 156 -27.71 -19.46 -3.43
CA ASN A 156 -27.60 -19.50 -4.89
C ASN A 156 -26.49 -20.44 -5.41
N TYR A 157 -25.50 -20.80 -4.58
CA TYR A 157 -24.29 -21.52 -4.97
C TYR A 157 -23.78 -22.50 -3.89
N SER A 158 -24.70 -23.11 -3.11
CA SER A 158 -24.39 -23.90 -1.89
C SER A 158 -23.29 -24.96 -2.04
N ASP A 159 -23.14 -25.55 -3.21
CA ASP A 159 -22.19 -26.63 -3.51
C ASP A 159 -20.75 -26.14 -3.77
N LYS A 160 -20.55 -24.82 -3.92
CA LYS A 160 -19.28 -24.22 -4.35
C LYS A 160 -18.64 -23.27 -3.34
N VAL A 161 -19.38 -22.80 -2.35
CA VAL A 161 -18.96 -21.70 -1.46
C VAL A 161 -18.15 -22.21 -0.28
N VAL A 162 -16.97 -21.63 -0.06
CA VAL A 162 -16.12 -21.87 1.10
C VAL A 162 -15.76 -20.54 1.74
N VAL A 163 -15.98 -20.43 3.05
CA VAL A 163 -15.66 -19.22 3.82
C VAL A 163 -14.28 -19.40 4.46
N ILE A 164 -13.41 -18.42 4.28
CA ILE A 164 -12.06 -18.38 4.84
C ILE A 164 -11.86 -17.10 5.64
N SER A 165 -11.08 -17.19 6.72
CA SER A 165 -10.68 -16.04 7.54
C SER A 165 -9.42 -15.36 7.04
N SER A 166 -8.54 -16.11 6.37
CA SER A 166 -7.28 -15.60 5.85
C SER A 166 -6.91 -16.25 4.52
N THR A 167 -6.03 -15.61 3.76
CA THR A 167 -5.43 -16.25 2.58
C THR A 167 -4.48 -17.39 2.94
N GLN A 168 -4.04 -17.48 4.20
CA GLN A 168 -3.28 -18.62 4.70
C GLN A 168 -4.17 -19.89 4.76
N ASP A 169 -5.44 -19.76 5.15
CA ASP A 169 -6.40 -20.88 5.13
C ASP A 169 -6.56 -21.46 3.72
N LEU A 170 -6.64 -20.56 2.72
CA LEU A 170 -6.71 -20.91 1.30
C LEU A 170 -5.49 -21.72 0.87
N THR A 171 -4.28 -21.23 1.15
CA THR A 171 -3.03 -21.90 0.77
C THR A 171 -2.86 -23.23 1.50
N ASN A 172 -3.28 -23.33 2.76
CA ASN A 172 -3.25 -24.58 3.53
C ASN A 172 -4.13 -25.66 2.87
N VAL A 173 -5.33 -25.30 2.39
CA VAL A 173 -6.19 -26.25 1.68
C VAL A 173 -5.54 -26.71 0.38
N TRP A 174 -4.96 -25.80 -0.39
CA TRP A 174 -4.27 -26.18 -1.63
C TRP A 174 -3.03 -27.04 -1.40
N GLU A 175 -2.31 -26.82 -0.31
CA GLU A 175 -1.17 -27.63 0.10
C GLU A 175 -1.63 -29.06 0.45
N MET A 176 -2.70 -29.21 1.26
CA MET A 176 -3.27 -30.52 1.58
C MET A 176 -3.71 -31.28 0.32
N VAL A 177 -4.41 -30.60 -0.60
CA VAL A 177 -4.85 -31.19 -1.89
C VAL A 177 -3.63 -31.60 -2.71
N SER A 178 -2.59 -30.76 -2.77
CA SER A 178 -1.35 -31.04 -3.49
C SER A 178 -0.62 -32.27 -2.94
N ILE A 179 -0.63 -32.46 -1.62
CA ILE A 179 -0.04 -33.62 -0.92
C ILE A 179 -0.87 -34.89 -1.16
N ASN A 180 -2.20 -34.80 -1.10
CA ASN A 180 -3.06 -35.97 -1.31
C ASN A 180 -2.96 -36.48 -2.76
N GLN A 181 -2.88 -35.56 -3.72
CA GLN A 181 -2.66 -35.90 -5.13
C GLN A 181 -1.29 -36.53 -5.37
N SER A 182 -0.22 -36.06 -4.71
CA SER A 182 1.11 -36.69 -4.85
C SER A 182 1.16 -38.09 -4.25
N LYS A 183 0.30 -38.38 -3.26
CA LYS A 183 0.09 -39.72 -2.68
C LYS A 183 -0.86 -40.60 -3.50
N GLY A 184 -1.36 -40.13 -4.64
CA GLY A 184 -2.24 -40.90 -5.53
C GLY A 184 -3.71 -40.96 -5.09
N TYR A 185 -4.14 -40.12 -4.15
CA TYR A 185 -5.55 -40.02 -3.77
C TYR A 185 -6.33 -39.20 -4.81
N ASN A 186 -7.51 -39.70 -5.19
CA ASN A 186 -8.43 -38.97 -6.06
C ASN A 186 -9.20 -37.91 -5.27
N GLU A 187 -8.71 -36.68 -5.29
CA GLU A 187 -9.41 -35.53 -4.73
C GLU A 187 -10.53 -35.05 -5.66
N ARG A 188 -11.68 -34.64 -5.10
CA ARG A 188 -12.78 -34.04 -5.87
C ARG A 188 -12.50 -32.60 -6.28
N TYR A 189 -11.48 -31.99 -5.70
CA TYR A 189 -11.07 -30.61 -5.95
C TYR A 189 -9.58 -30.58 -6.29
N ASN A 190 -9.23 -29.76 -7.27
CA ASN A 190 -7.86 -29.55 -7.72
C ASN A 190 -7.47 -28.11 -7.46
N VAL A 191 -6.19 -27.86 -7.20
CA VAL A 191 -5.68 -26.49 -7.10
C VAL A 191 -5.91 -25.79 -8.46
N PRO A 192 -6.56 -24.61 -8.46
CA PRO A 192 -6.94 -23.92 -9.70
C PRO A 192 -5.71 -23.38 -10.43
N THR A 193 -5.77 -23.32 -11.76
CA THR A 193 -4.70 -22.68 -12.56
C THR A 193 -4.86 -21.16 -12.63
N LEU A 194 -6.07 -20.66 -12.35
CA LEU A 194 -6.41 -19.24 -12.38
C LEU A 194 -7.36 -18.92 -11.22
N ILE A 195 -7.14 -17.77 -10.58
CA ILE A 195 -8.07 -17.23 -9.58
C ILE A 195 -8.49 -15.84 -10.00
N GLN A 196 -9.80 -15.64 -10.07
CA GLN A 196 -10.39 -14.34 -10.30
C GLN A 196 -10.76 -13.71 -8.95
N ILE A 197 -10.07 -12.63 -8.59
CA ILE A 197 -10.26 -11.90 -7.34
C ILE A 197 -11.21 -10.74 -7.62
N PHE A 198 -12.34 -10.68 -6.93
CA PHE A 198 -13.35 -9.64 -7.07
C PHE A 198 -13.50 -8.84 -5.78
N GLY A 199 -13.57 -7.51 -5.89
CA GLY A 199 -13.85 -6.59 -4.79
C GLY A 199 -12.72 -5.61 -4.51
N ASP A 200 -12.52 -5.29 -3.23
CA ASP A 200 -11.51 -4.34 -2.75
C ASP A 200 -10.07 -4.88 -2.87
N GLY A 201 -9.90 -6.18 -3.09
CA GLY A 201 -8.60 -6.82 -3.22
C GLY A 201 -7.98 -7.24 -1.88
N LEU A 202 -6.70 -7.60 -1.91
CA LEU A 202 -5.96 -8.18 -0.81
C LEU A 202 -4.85 -7.25 -0.30
N SER A 203 -4.55 -7.35 0.99
CA SER A 203 -3.43 -6.66 1.62
C SER A 203 -2.08 -7.23 1.16
N LYS A 204 -0.99 -6.50 1.43
CA LYS A 204 0.37 -6.96 1.14
C LYS A 204 0.69 -8.31 1.81
N ILE A 205 0.29 -8.48 3.07
CA ILE A 205 0.50 -9.72 3.83
C ILE A 205 -0.32 -10.86 3.21
N GLN A 206 -1.57 -10.60 2.84
CA GLN A 206 -2.42 -11.59 2.21
C GLN A 206 -1.83 -12.09 0.87
N TRP A 207 -1.27 -11.18 0.07
CA TRP A 207 -0.55 -11.53 -1.17
C TRP A 207 0.75 -12.29 -0.93
N GLN A 208 1.48 -12.01 0.16
CA GLN A 208 2.71 -12.74 0.49
C GLN A 208 2.42 -14.25 0.68
N TYR A 209 1.36 -14.62 1.37
CA TYR A 209 0.97 -16.04 1.52
C TYR A 209 0.73 -16.72 0.16
N LEU A 210 0.00 -16.06 -0.75
CA LEU A 210 -0.26 -16.57 -2.10
C LEU A 210 1.03 -16.71 -2.92
N GLY A 211 1.93 -15.73 -2.82
CA GLY A 211 3.23 -15.74 -3.49
C GLY A 211 4.15 -16.86 -3.00
N THR A 212 4.23 -17.06 -1.67
CA THR A 212 5.03 -18.15 -1.08
C THR A 212 4.56 -19.52 -1.55
N PHE A 213 3.24 -19.76 -1.63
CA PHE A 213 2.70 -21.01 -2.16
C PHE A 213 3.15 -21.28 -3.60
N ASN A 214 3.09 -20.27 -4.47
CA ASN A 214 3.53 -20.39 -5.86
C ASN A 214 5.04 -20.65 -5.97
N GLN A 215 5.86 -20.00 -5.16
CA GLN A 215 7.32 -20.21 -5.13
C GLN A 215 7.65 -21.65 -4.74
N VAL A 216 7.12 -22.13 -3.61
CA VAL A 216 7.37 -23.49 -3.09
C VAL A 216 6.95 -24.57 -4.09
N ASN A 217 5.81 -24.38 -4.77
CA ASN A 217 5.34 -25.36 -5.76
C ASN A 217 6.02 -25.27 -7.13
N SER A 218 6.68 -24.15 -7.43
CA SER A 218 7.52 -24.01 -8.63
C SER A 218 8.92 -24.62 -8.48
N ASP A 219 9.42 -24.72 -7.24
CA ASP A 219 10.78 -25.17 -6.88
C ASP A 219 10.92 -26.67 -6.56
N VAL A 220 9.96 -27.52 -6.96
CA VAL A 220 10.03 -28.99 -6.79
C VAL A 220 11.06 -29.65 -7.75
N SER A 221 12.18 -28.97 -8.01
CA SER A 221 13.39 -29.51 -8.61
C SER A 221 14.48 -29.82 -7.56
N HIS A 222 14.33 -29.38 -6.30
CA HIS A 222 15.36 -29.57 -5.27
C HIS A 222 14.78 -29.87 -3.87
N THR A 223 14.12 -31.01 -3.70
CA THR A 223 13.97 -31.62 -2.36
C THR A 223 14.25 -33.12 -2.46
N GLN A 224 15.53 -33.46 -2.66
CA GLN A 224 16.03 -34.76 -2.22
C GLN A 224 16.20 -34.71 -0.71
N ILE A 225 15.25 -35.32 0.00
CA ILE A 225 15.44 -35.71 1.40
C ILE A 225 16.60 -36.72 1.40
N LEU A 226 17.61 -36.45 2.24
CA LEU A 226 18.70 -37.35 2.55
C LEU A 226 18.15 -38.60 3.23
N GLU A 227 17.92 -39.67 2.47
CA GLU A 227 17.97 -41.03 3.02
C GLU A 227 19.38 -41.57 2.81
N ALA A 228 20.09 -41.74 3.91
CA ALA A 228 21.41 -42.34 3.95
C ALA A 228 21.32 -43.84 3.67
N GLY A 229 22.03 -44.29 2.62
CA GLY A 229 22.49 -45.68 2.50
C GLY A 229 21.94 -46.46 1.31
N ALA A 230 22.58 -46.34 0.14
CA ALA A 230 22.86 -47.47 -0.77
C ALA A 230 23.77 -46.98 -1.92
N GLU A 231 24.74 -47.81 -2.29
CA GLU A 231 25.75 -47.56 -3.31
C GLU A 231 25.17 -47.63 -4.74
N THR A 232 25.75 -46.82 -5.63
CA THR A 232 25.56 -46.65 -7.09
C THR A 232 24.42 -45.73 -7.58
N PRO A 233 24.74 -44.55 -8.18
CA PRO A 233 23.75 -43.70 -8.82
C PRO A 233 23.51 -44.18 -10.26
N THR A 234 22.36 -44.80 -10.50
CA THR A 234 21.78 -44.85 -11.85
C THR A 234 20.91 -43.60 -12.05
N PRO A 235 21.08 -42.82 -13.13
CA PRO A 235 20.24 -41.66 -13.36
C PRO A 235 18.86 -42.14 -13.82
N LEU A 236 17.88 -42.14 -12.90
CA LEU A 236 16.48 -42.18 -13.29
C LEU A 236 16.16 -40.87 -14.00
N LYS A 237 15.88 -40.95 -15.31
CA LYS A 237 15.15 -39.91 -16.01
C LYS A 237 13.79 -39.76 -15.33
N THR A 238 13.66 -38.75 -14.48
CA THR A 238 12.37 -38.24 -14.05
C THR A 238 12.11 -36.99 -14.88
N ASP A 239 11.26 -37.14 -15.90
CA ASP A 239 10.50 -36.01 -16.44
C ASP A 239 9.56 -35.56 -15.31
N ALA A 240 10.09 -34.83 -14.33
CA ALA A 240 9.30 -34.18 -13.30
C ALA A 240 8.54 -33.04 -13.99
N ALA A 241 7.30 -33.30 -14.39
CA ALA A 241 6.43 -32.30 -14.98
C ALA A 241 6.30 -31.12 -13.99
N LYS A 242 6.81 -29.95 -14.39
CA LYS A 242 6.70 -28.69 -13.64
C LYS A 242 5.23 -28.48 -13.26
N LYS A 243 4.92 -28.50 -11.96
CA LYS A 243 3.54 -28.28 -11.46
C LYS A 243 3.12 -26.85 -11.85
N PRO A 244 1.92 -26.64 -12.42
CA PRO A 244 1.51 -25.31 -12.88
C PRO A 244 1.32 -24.35 -11.70
N SER A 245 1.91 -23.17 -11.79
CA SER A 245 1.69 -22.07 -10.84
C SER A 245 0.27 -21.52 -10.98
N THR A 246 -0.32 -21.08 -9.86
CA THR A 246 -1.65 -20.45 -9.86
C THR A 246 -1.54 -19.01 -10.35
N LYS A 247 -2.25 -18.66 -11.42
CA LYS A 247 -2.33 -17.29 -11.94
C LYS A 247 -3.44 -16.50 -11.24
N PHE A 248 -3.32 -15.18 -11.20
CA PHE A 248 -4.31 -14.31 -10.57
C PHE A 248 -4.79 -13.23 -11.53
N LYS A 249 -6.09 -12.95 -11.53
CA LYS A 249 -6.70 -11.83 -12.24
C LYS A 249 -7.55 -11.04 -11.26
N PHE A 250 -7.34 -9.72 -11.20
CA PHE A 250 -8.04 -8.85 -10.26
C PHE A 250 -9.10 -8.00 -10.96
N TYR A 251 -10.26 -7.89 -10.31
CA TYR A 251 -11.43 -7.13 -10.73
C TYR A 251 -11.84 -6.20 -9.60
N ALA A 252 -11.37 -4.95 -9.69
CA ALA A 252 -11.54 -3.94 -8.65
C ALA A 252 -13.00 -3.50 -8.49
N SER A 253 -13.37 -3.24 -7.24
CA SER A 253 -14.61 -2.53 -6.86
C SER A 253 -14.54 -1.03 -7.17
N ASN A 254 -15.70 -0.37 -7.23
CA ASN A 254 -15.71 1.08 -7.33
C ASN A 254 -14.98 1.74 -6.14
N PRO A 255 -14.20 2.80 -6.41
CA PRO A 255 -13.48 3.52 -5.36
C PRO A 255 -14.45 4.12 -4.34
N ILE A 256 -14.22 3.81 -3.06
CA ILE A 256 -14.82 4.51 -1.92
C ILE A 256 -14.36 5.95 -2.00
N THR A 257 -15.32 6.86 -1.88
CA THR A 257 -15.02 8.28 -1.93
C THR A 257 -14.38 8.72 -0.63
N GLY A 258 -13.25 9.40 -0.72
CA GLY A 258 -12.51 9.89 0.43
C GLY A 258 -11.07 10.22 0.06
N PHE A 259 -10.20 10.15 1.05
CA PHE A 259 -8.80 10.50 0.88
C PHE A 259 -7.96 9.23 0.81
N SER A 260 -6.98 9.21 -0.09
CA SER A 260 -6.02 8.11 -0.22
C SER A 260 -4.60 8.65 -0.29
N TYR A 261 -3.62 7.79 0.04
CA TYR A 261 -2.19 8.12 0.00
C TYR A 261 -1.81 9.39 0.76
N LEU A 262 -2.44 9.61 1.92
CA LEU A 262 -2.20 10.79 2.72
C LEU A 262 -0.75 10.83 3.26
N HIS A 263 -0.21 12.04 3.33
CA HIS A 263 1.09 12.33 3.90
C HIS A 263 1.00 13.60 4.75
N TRP A 264 1.31 13.45 6.05
CA TRP A 264 1.43 14.60 6.95
C TRP A 264 2.36 14.28 8.13
N PRO A 265 3.10 15.28 8.65
CA PRO A 265 3.91 15.16 9.85
C PRO A 265 3.03 14.91 11.09
N LYS A 266 3.37 13.87 11.87
CA LYS A 266 2.66 13.54 13.13
C LYS A 266 3.17 14.36 14.32
N GLN A 267 4.34 14.97 14.18
CA GLN A 267 4.93 15.87 15.15
C GLN A 267 5.55 17.04 14.41
N LEU A 268 5.21 18.24 14.84
CA LEU A 268 5.67 19.52 14.35
C LEU A 268 6.36 20.26 15.49
N ILE A 269 7.24 21.17 15.14
CA ILE A 269 7.74 22.17 16.08
C ILE A 269 6.85 23.42 15.97
N LEU A 270 6.67 24.14 17.07
CA LEU A 270 5.91 25.38 17.13
C LEU A 270 6.33 26.36 16.02
N GLY A 271 5.38 26.78 15.19
CA GLY A 271 5.61 27.67 14.04
C GLY A 271 5.95 26.96 12.72
N GLN A 272 6.28 25.66 12.75
CA GLN A 272 6.41 24.85 11.53
C GLN A 272 5.05 24.69 10.85
N ALA A 273 5.04 24.72 9.51
CA ALA A 273 3.83 24.50 8.74
C ALA A 273 3.46 23.01 8.73
N LEU A 274 2.23 22.70 9.13
CA LEU A 274 1.59 21.45 8.77
C LEU A 274 1.33 21.48 7.26
N THR A 275 1.81 20.47 6.55
CA THR A 275 1.44 20.24 5.15
C THR A 275 0.82 18.86 5.04
N VAL A 276 -0.41 18.82 4.57
CA VAL A 276 -1.17 17.60 4.34
C VAL A 276 -1.32 17.43 2.84
N THR A 277 -0.75 16.35 2.31
CA THR A 277 -0.93 15.98 0.90
C THR A 277 -1.60 14.63 0.80
N GLY A 278 -2.18 14.36 -0.35
CA GLY A 278 -2.81 13.08 -0.66
C GLY A 278 -3.52 13.14 -2.00
N GLN A 279 -4.23 12.07 -2.31
CA GLN A 279 -5.06 11.96 -3.50
C GLN A 279 -6.53 11.93 -3.10
N PHE A 280 -7.36 12.64 -3.85
CA PHE A 280 -8.81 12.54 -3.70
C PHE A 280 -9.34 11.38 -4.53
N GLN A 281 -9.85 10.36 -3.87
CA GLN A 281 -10.39 9.18 -4.51
C GLN A 281 -11.91 9.32 -4.63
N HIS A 282 -12.45 9.20 -5.85
CA HIS A 282 -13.88 9.23 -6.12
C HIS A 282 -14.21 8.40 -7.37
N SER A 283 -15.45 7.92 -7.46
CA SER A 283 -15.93 7.21 -8.65
C SER A 283 -16.13 8.21 -9.79
N SER A 284 -15.55 7.95 -10.96
CA SER A 284 -15.46 8.89 -12.10
C SER A 284 -16.79 9.28 -12.77
N ASP A 285 -17.92 9.03 -12.14
CA ASP A 285 -19.23 9.44 -12.64
C ASP A 285 -19.44 10.94 -12.37
N ILE A 286 -19.24 11.75 -13.44
CA ILE A 286 -19.62 13.17 -13.61
C ILE A 286 -18.50 14.19 -13.35
N ASN A 287 -18.48 15.26 -14.15
CA ASN A 287 -17.72 16.52 -13.99
C ASN A 287 -18.10 17.28 -12.69
N SER A 288 -18.13 16.60 -11.55
CA SER A 288 -18.34 17.21 -10.24
C SER A 288 -17.01 17.75 -9.73
N GLN A 289 -17.03 19.01 -9.30
CA GLN A 289 -15.92 19.61 -8.55
C GLN A 289 -16.19 19.44 -7.06
N PHE A 290 -15.13 19.24 -6.29
CA PHE A 290 -15.21 19.05 -4.86
C PHE A 290 -14.33 20.08 -4.16
N GLU A 291 -14.81 20.61 -3.04
CA GLU A 291 -14.00 21.44 -2.15
C GLU A 291 -13.45 20.55 -1.03
N LEU A 292 -12.14 20.40 -0.98
CA LEU A 292 -11.42 19.83 0.14
C LEU A 292 -11.01 20.94 1.09
N SER A 293 -11.31 20.79 2.37
CA SER A 293 -10.99 21.76 3.41
C SER A 293 -10.28 21.08 4.58
N LEU A 294 -9.21 21.72 5.06
CA LEU A 294 -8.60 21.40 6.34
C LEU A 294 -9.27 22.25 7.42
N VAL A 295 -9.93 21.61 8.38
CA VAL A 295 -10.77 22.27 9.37
C VAL A 295 -10.24 22.02 10.79
N SER A 296 -10.29 23.06 11.62
CA SER A 296 -10.00 22.98 13.05
C SER A 296 -11.04 23.81 13.79
N ASN A 297 -11.74 23.20 14.77
CA ASN A 297 -12.80 23.84 15.54
C ASN A 297 -13.82 24.59 14.65
N ASP A 298 -14.36 23.90 13.64
CA ASP A 298 -15.29 24.44 12.63
C ASP A 298 -14.78 25.62 11.79
N ARG A 299 -13.48 25.93 11.86
CA ARG A 299 -12.85 26.96 11.02
C ARG A 299 -11.96 26.32 9.95
N ILE A 300 -12.24 26.66 8.70
CA ILE A 300 -11.41 26.30 7.55
C ILE A 300 -10.05 27.00 7.71
N GLN A 301 -8.99 26.19 7.74
CA GLN A 301 -7.60 26.64 7.81
C GLN A 301 -7.02 26.83 6.41
N ASP A 302 -7.35 25.93 5.50
CA ASP A 302 -6.98 25.97 4.08
C ASP A 302 -7.98 25.13 3.27
N SER A 303 -8.11 25.42 1.98
CA SER A 303 -9.05 24.73 1.10
C SER A 303 -8.58 24.71 -0.35
N VAL A 304 -8.95 23.67 -1.09
CA VAL A 304 -8.64 23.53 -2.52
C VAL A 304 -9.79 22.84 -3.26
N ILE A 305 -10.00 23.24 -4.51
CA ILE A 305 -10.97 22.60 -5.40
C ILE A 305 -10.26 21.48 -6.18
N VAL A 306 -10.85 20.29 -6.18
CA VAL A 306 -10.31 19.09 -6.82
C VAL A 306 -11.35 18.38 -7.68
N GLN A 307 -10.86 17.57 -8.62
CA GLN A 307 -11.61 16.58 -9.38
C GLN A 307 -11.23 15.16 -8.91
N PRO A 308 -12.01 14.12 -9.29
CA PRO A 308 -11.66 12.74 -8.99
C PRO A 308 -10.23 12.38 -9.42
N ASN A 309 -9.48 11.75 -8.51
CA ASN A 309 -8.07 11.34 -8.64
C ASN A 309 -7.04 12.48 -8.65
N ASP A 310 -7.43 13.72 -8.43
CA ASP A 310 -6.47 14.82 -8.26
C ASP A 310 -5.67 14.67 -6.96
N VAL A 311 -4.42 15.14 -7.03
CA VAL A 311 -3.56 15.29 -5.85
C VAL A 311 -3.80 16.66 -5.24
N PHE A 312 -3.86 16.72 -3.91
CA PHE A 312 -4.06 17.97 -3.16
C PHE A 312 -2.93 18.26 -2.19
N SER A 313 -2.83 19.52 -1.78
CA SER A 313 -1.87 19.99 -0.77
C SER A 313 -2.48 21.13 0.03
N LEU A 314 -2.81 20.87 1.29
CA LEU A 314 -3.36 21.81 2.25
C LEU A 314 -2.29 22.16 3.28
N THR A 315 -2.21 23.41 3.72
CA THR A 315 -1.22 23.86 4.69
C THR A 315 -1.78 24.78 5.77
N THR A 316 -1.20 24.71 6.97
CA THR A 316 -1.55 25.61 8.08
C THR A 316 -0.40 25.69 9.08
N THR A 317 -0.43 26.66 9.99
CA THR A 317 0.60 26.83 11.03
C THR A 317 -0.07 26.98 12.39
N SER A 318 0.36 26.18 13.36
CA SER A 318 -0.11 26.35 14.75
C SER A 318 0.71 27.42 15.47
N LYS A 319 0.01 28.25 16.26
CA LYS A 319 0.60 29.29 17.12
C LYS A 319 0.82 28.81 18.56
N ILE A 320 0.35 27.62 18.91
CA ILE A 320 0.46 27.06 20.26
C ILE A 320 0.98 25.63 20.19
N SER A 321 1.70 25.19 21.23
CA SER A 321 2.10 23.80 21.41
C SER A 321 0.94 23.00 22.01
N GLY A 322 0.89 21.70 21.71
CA GLY A 322 -0.19 20.83 22.16
C GLY A 322 -0.44 19.64 21.24
N LEU A 323 -1.52 18.92 21.52
CA LEU A 323 -2.01 17.80 20.72
C LEU A 323 -3.22 18.28 19.92
N PHE A 324 -3.25 18.01 18.62
CA PHE A 324 -4.28 18.51 17.71
C PHE A 324 -4.89 17.39 16.90
N ASN A 325 -6.22 17.43 16.79
CA ASN A 325 -7.01 16.62 15.87
C ASN A 325 -7.73 17.58 14.93
N TYR A 326 -7.32 17.60 13.66
CA TYR A 326 -7.94 18.39 12.61
C TYR A 326 -8.79 17.49 11.73
N GLN A 327 -9.71 18.07 10.98
CA GLN A 327 -10.59 17.35 10.06
C GLN A 327 -10.25 17.68 8.62
N LEU A 328 -10.08 16.64 7.81
CA LEU A 328 -10.12 16.75 6.36
C LEU A 328 -11.57 16.52 5.92
N ILE A 329 -12.19 17.56 5.37
CA ILE A 329 -13.58 17.53 4.94
C ILE A 329 -13.63 17.70 3.43
N VAL A 330 -14.36 16.83 2.74
CA VAL A 330 -14.71 17.01 1.33
C VAL A 330 -16.20 17.28 1.19
N LYS A 331 -16.54 18.29 0.38
CA LYS A 331 -17.92 18.62 0.02
C LYS A 331 -18.06 18.70 -1.49
N GLU A 332 -19.15 18.15 -2.02
CA GLU A 332 -19.48 18.31 -3.45
C GLU A 332 -19.95 19.75 -3.72
N LEU A 333 -19.36 20.41 -4.71
CA LEU A 333 -19.80 21.73 -5.16
C LEU A 333 -20.98 21.54 -6.13
N LEU A 334 -22.16 22.03 -5.73
CA LEU A 334 -23.36 21.95 -6.56
C LEU A 334 -23.18 22.78 -7.85
N ASN A 335 -23.28 22.12 -9.00
CA ASN A 335 -23.52 22.81 -10.27
C ASN A 335 -24.94 23.38 -10.26
N LYS A 336 -25.12 24.64 -10.72
CA LYS A 336 -26.38 25.42 -10.68
C LYS A 336 -27.63 24.76 -11.32
N SER A 337 -27.50 23.55 -11.88
CA SER A 337 -28.56 22.81 -12.57
C SER A 337 -29.07 21.56 -11.81
N ALA A 338 -28.46 21.18 -10.67
CA ALA A 338 -28.83 19.96 -9.95
C ALA A 338 -29.91 20.21 -8.89
N THR A 339 -31.11 19.69 -9.12
CA THR A 339 -32.21 19.62 -8.14
C THR A 339 -31.80 18.70 -6.98
N ALA A 340 -31.83 19.25 -5.76
CA ALA A 340 -31.77 18.58 -4.45
C ALA A 340 -31.20 17.14 -4.44
N LYS A 341 -29.94 16.98 -4.87
CA LYS A 341 -29.17 15.76 -4.65
C LYS A 341 -28.60 15.85 -3.24
N GLN A 342 -28.72 14.77 -2.46
CA GLN A 342 -28.22 14.69 -1.09
C GLN A 342 -26.75 15.15 -1.04
N LEU A 343 -26.48 16.22 -0.30
CA LEU A 343 -25.15 16.82 -0.18
C LEU A 343 -24.19 15.76 0.38
N PHE A 344 -23.22 15.37 -0.44
CA PHE A 344 -22.19 14.43 -0.08
C PHE A 344 -21.15 15.14 0.82
N THR A 345 -20.80 14.52 1.95
CA THR A 345 -19.73 14.99 2.84
C THR A 345 -18.99 13.80 3.44
N VAL A 346 -17.67 13.77 3.28
CA VAL A 346 -16.78 12.83 3.97
C VAL A 346 -15.85 13.64 4.86
N SER A 347 -15.61 13.13 6.06
CA SER A 347 -14.75 13.73 7.08
C SER A 347 -13.80 12.68 7.63
N GLU A 348 -12.51 13.00 7.69
CA GLU A 348 -11.48 12.14 8.26
C GLU A 348 -10.61 12.96 9.23
N ASP A 349 -10.33 12.39 10.40
CA ASP A 349 -9.52 13.07 11.42
C ASP A 349 -8.02 12.87 11.16
N ILE A 350 -7.24 13.95 11.17
CA ILE A 350 -5.78 13.91 11.14
C ILE A 350 -5.22 14.43 12.46
N ALA A 351 -4.35 13.64 13.07
CA ALA A 351 -3.77 13.95 14.36
C ALA A 351 -2.30 14.31 14.20
N PHE A 352 -1.88 15.37 14.89
CA PHE A 352 -0.49 15.79 14.96
C PHE A 352 -0.23 16.52 16.29
N SER A 353 1.01 16.43 16.77
CA SER A 353 1.46 17.16 17.95
C SER A 353 2.31 18.34 17.53
N VAL A 354 2.23 19.45 18.27
CA VAL A 354 3.12 20.59 18.12
C VAL A 354 3.91 20.71 19.40
N VAL A 355 5.21 20.43 19.33
CA VAL A 355 6.12 20.53 20.47
C VAL A 355 6.88 21.85 20.42
N MET A 356 7.36 22.30 21.57
CA MET A 356 8.41 23.31 21.58
C MET A 356 9.66 22.68 20.93
N GLY A 357 10.30 23.40 20.01
CA GLY A 357 11.54 22.93 19.40
C GLY A 357 12.66 22.83 20.43
N ASN A 358 13.76 22.16 20.07
CA ASN A 358 14.96 22.17 20.90
C ASN A 358 15.36 23.61 21.21
N GLN A 359 15.76 23.86 22.46
CA GLN A 359 16.13 25.18 22.97
C GLN A 359 17.66 25.29 23.02
N PRO A 360 18.36 25.48 21.88
CA PRO A 360 19.81 25.53 21.90
C PRO A 360 20.27 26.69 22.77
N ARG A 361 21.35 26.47 23.50
CA ARG A 361 22.04 27.54 24.21
C ARG A 361 22.87 28.30 23.19
N VAL A 362 22.53 29.56 22.95
CA VAL A 362 23.14 30.39 21.90
C VAL A 362 24.06 31.44 22.50
N LEU A 363 25.31 31.49 22.03
CA LEU A 363 26.25 32.57 22.28
C LEU A 363 26.35 33.43 21.03
N ILE A 364 26.10 34.73 21.16
CA ILE A 364 26.27 35.71 20.07
C ILE A 364 27.42 36.63 20.46
N LYS A 365 28.50 36.67 19.69
CA LYS A 365 29.60 37.63 19.86
C LYS A 365 29.68 38.51 18.62
N GLN A 366 29.46 39.82 18.77
CA GLN A 366 29.34 40.74 17.64
C GLN A 366 30.13 42.04 17.80
N SER A 367 30.55 42.60 16.67
CA SER A 367 31.34 43.84 16.57
C SER A 367 30.51 45.10 16.81
N ALA A 368 29.21 45.04 16.60
CA ALA A 368 28.25 46.08 16.97
C ALA A 368 26.84 45.49 17.12
N PRO A 369 25.94 46.11 17.91
CA PRO A 369 24.52 45.74 17.93
C PRO A 369 23.87 45.87 16.54
N SER A 370 23.03 44.89 16.16
CA SER A 370 22.30 44.90 14.88
C SER A 370 20.80 44.62 15.08
N PHE A 371 19.97 45.03 14.11
CA PHE A 371 18.54 44.72 14.09
C PHE A 371 18.29 43.21 14.02
N GLU A 372 19.09 42.49 13.24
CA GLU A 372 19.03 41.02 13.15
C GLU A 372 19.27 40.38 14.52
N THR A 373 20.37 40.72 15.21
CA THR A 373 20.66 40.16 16.53
C THR A 373 19.58 40.52 17.55
N ARG A 374 19.02 41.73 17.49
CA ARG A 374 17.92 42.14 18.39
C ARG A 374 16.68 41.27 18.17
N ARG A 375 16.29 41.06 16.91
CA ARG A 375 15.11 40.24 16.56
C ARG A 375 15.34 38.78 16.89
N LEU A 376 16.50 38.23 16.52
CA LEU A 376 16.85 36.84 16.81
C LEU A 376 16.89 36.58 18.31
N LYS A 377 17.49 37.47 19.10
CA LYS A 377 17.50 37.36 20.56
C LYS A 377 16.07 37.35 21.13
N GLN A 378 15.19 38.22 20.63
CA GLN A 378 13.80 38.25 21.07
C GLN A 378 13.09 36.94 20.73
N TRP A 379 13.25 36.44 19.51
CA TRP A 379 12.66 35.18 19.08
C TRP A 379 13.19 33.97 19.87
N LEU A 380 14.51 33.89 20.09
CA LEU A 380 15.13 32.85 20.93
C LEU A 380 14.63 32.93 22.38
N SER A 381 14.43 34.15 22.90
CA SER A 381 13.86 34.36 24.23
C SER A 381 12.44 33.80 24.32
N GLU A 382 11.60 34.08 23.32
CA GLU A 382 10.22 33.61 23.23
C GLU A 382 10.15 32.08 23.08
N ALA A 383 11.12 31.48 22.37
CA ALA A 383 11.27 30.03 22.25
C ALA A 383 11.78 29.34 23.54
N GLY A 384 12.21 30.11 24.54
CA GLY A 384 12.75 29.60 25.81
C GLY A 384 14.24 29.26 25.78
N SER A 385 14.94 29.54 24.68
CA SER A 385 16.38 29.30 24.56
C SER A 385 17.20 30.22 25.47
N GLN A 386 18.27 29.68 26.05
CA GLN A 386 19.25 30.49 26.76
C GLN A 386 20.12 31.25 25.76
N VAL A 387 20.17 32.57 25.89
CA VAL A 387 20.97 33.42 24.99
C VAL A 387 21.93 34.28 25.79
N ARG A 388 23.20 34.30 25.38
CA ARG A 388 24.19 35.28 25.83
C ARG A 388 24.64 36.12 24.62
N VAL A 389 24.52 37.44 24.74
CA VAL A 389 24.99 38.38 23.71
C VAL A 389 26.15 39.20 24.27
N LEU A 390 27.27 39.17 23.57
CA LEU A 390 28.48 39.96 23.80
C LEU A 390 28.62 40.93 22.62
N SER A 391 28.33 42.21 22.83
CA SER A 391 28.42 43.22 21.77
C SER A 391 29.51 44.22 22.10
N GLN A 392 30.43 44.44 21.17
CA GLN A 392 31.39 45.52 21.31
C GLN A 392 30.67 46.87 21.09
N ILE A 393 30.81 47.79 22.03
CA ILE A 393 30.28 49.17 21.93
C ILE A 393 31.40 50.14 21.53
N SER A 394 32.61 49.89 22.00
CA SER A 394 33.82 50.61 21.60
C SER A 394 35.04 49.69 21.73
N LYS A 395 36.24 50.19 21.37
CA LYS A 395 37.50 49.43 21.45
C LYS A 395 37.70 48.73 22.81
N SER A 396 37.27 49.35 23.91
CA SER A 396 37.44 48.82 25.27
C SER A 396 36.13 48.57 26.02
N LYS A 397 34.95 48.85 25.43
CA LYS A 397 33.65 48.72 26.11
C LYS A 397 32.78 47.66 25.45
N TRP A 398 32.14 46.87 26.30
CA TRP A 398 31.29 45.75 25.91
C TRP A 398 29.92 45.85 26.58
N SER A 399 28.90 45.43 25.85
CA SER A 399 27.54 45.20 26.35
C SER A 399 27.31 43.71 26.51
N HIS A 400 26.82 43.34 27.69
CA HIS A 400 26.47 41.97 28.02
C HIS A 400 24.96 41.86 28.22
N GLN A 401 24.35 40.90 27.54
CA GLN A 401 22.93 40.58 27.74
C GLN A 401 22.80 39.07 27.92
N ARG A 402 21.99 38.66 28.90
CA ARG A 402 21.57 37.28 29.08
C ARG A 402 20.06 37.19 29.13
N VAL A 403 19.52 36.16 28.50
CA VAL A 403 18.08 35.88 28.49
C VAL A 403 17.88 34.40 28.80
N ASN A 404 16.80 34.08 29.54
CA ASN A 404 16.47 32.73 29.99
C ASN A 404 17.65 32.01 30.69
N SER A 405 18.43 32.74 31.49
CA SER A 405 19.57 32.21 32.25
C SER A 405 19.38 32.46 33.74
N VAL A 406 19.63 31.43 34.56
CA VAL A 406 19.52 31.50 36.03
C VAL A 406 20.71 32.25 36.66
N GLN A 407 21.83 32.35 35.94
CA GLN A 407 23.02 33.06 36.42
C GLN A 407 22.92 34.57 36.19
N LYS A 408 23.02 35.34 37.28
CA LYS A 408 23.11 36.81 37.22
C LYS A 408 24.39 37.24 36.49
N ILE A 409 24.32 38.36 35.79
CA ILE A 409 25.49 38.99 35.16
C ILE A 409 26.35 39.60 36.28
N THR A 410 27.61 39.19 36.37
CA THR A 410 28.61 39.77 37.28
C THR A 410 29.55 40.69 36.49
N GLU A 411 29.97 41.82 37.06
CA GLU A 411 30.79 42.84 36.39
C GLU A 411 32.18 42.35 35.93
N ASN A 412 32.69 41.24 36.49
CA ASN A 412 34.02 40.68 36.20
C ASN A 412 34.02 39.54 35.16
N GLN A 413 33.03 39.46 34.27
CA GLN A 413 32.97 38.37 33.29
C GLN A 413 33.84 38.65 32.06
N SER A 414 34.80 37.76 31.79
CA SER A 414 35.62 37.81 30.58
C SER A 414 34.75 37.79 29.30
N ASN A 415 35.24 38.52 28.30
CA ASN A 415 34.70 38.58 26.94
C ASN A 415 35.30 37.50 26.03
N ASP A 416 36.33 36.80 26.50
CA ASP A 416 37.14 35.91 25.68
C ASP A 416 36.39 34.59 25.47
N LEU A 417 36.48 34.08 24.23
CA LEU A 417 35.97 32.77 23.87
C LEU A 417 36.95 31.69 24.36
N THR A 418 36.75 31.25 25.60
CA THR A 418 37.48 30.13 26.19
C THR A 418 36.79 28.80 25.92
N GLY A 419 37.52 27.69 25.95
CA GLY A 419 36.94 26.34 25.79
C GLY A 419 35.81 26.07 26.79
N ILE A 420 36.01 26.41 28.06
CA ILE A 420 35.00 26.27 29.14
C ILE A 420 33.74 27.07 28.82
N LEU A 421 33.88 28.28 28.29
CA LEU A 421 32.72 29.08 27.89
C LEU A 421 31.97 28.39 26.75
N LEU A 422 32.68 27.98 25.70
CA LEU A 422 32.12 27.40 24.48
C LEU A 422 31.47 26.02 24.71
N GLU A 423 31.93 25.26 25.71
CA GLU A 423 31.33 23.97 26.09
C GLU A 423 29.88 24.14 26.58
N SER A 424 29.55 25.27 27.21
CA SER A 424 28.22 25.58 27.73
C SER A 424 27.20 26.05 26.70
N TYR A 425 27.58 26.16 25.42
CA TYR A 425 26.70 26.59 24.33
C TYR A 425 26.69 25.58 23.19
N ASP A 426 25.56 25.53 22.49
CA ASP A 426 25.33 24.62 21.36
C ASP A 426 25.59 25.33 20.02
N LEU A 427 25.45 26.66 19.99
CA LEU A 427 25.67 27.49 18.80
C LEU A 427 26.40 28.79 19.17
N LEU A 428 27.45 29.13 18.41
CA LEU A 428 28.10 30.44 18.38
C LEU A 428 27.69 31.19 17.10
N ILE A 429 27.18 32.40 17.25
CA ILE A 429 26.90 33.33 16.13
C ILE A 429 27.90 34.49 16.20
N ILE A 430 28.59 34.76 15.10
CA ILE A 430 29.63 35.80 15.01
C ILE A 430 29.58 36.53 13.66
N ASP A 431 29.77 37.84 13.64
CA ASP A 431 29.91 38.59 12.38
C ASP A 431 31.35 38.65 11.88
N SER A 432 31.53 38.89 10.58
CA SER A 432 32.83 38.96 9.91
C SER A 432 33.85 39.85 10.62
N ARG A 433 33.47 41.07 11.01
CA ARG A 433 34.38 42.03 11.65
C ARG A 433 34.83 41.54 13.02
N MET A 434 33.91 40.97 13.82
CA MET A 434 34.25 40.38 15.11
C MET A 434 35.18 39.17 14.94
N LEU A 435 34.89 38.28 13.99
CA LEU A 435 35.71 37.09 13.70
C LEU A 435 37.15 37.46 13.34
N LEU A 436 37.33 38.43 12.44
CA LEU A 436 38.64 38.95 12.03
C LEU A 436 39.41 39.60 13.18
N SER A 437 38.72 40.19 14.16
CA SER A 437 39.33 40.87 15.31
C SER A 437 39.75 39.96 16.47
N LEU A 438 39.38 38.68 16.45
CA LEU A 438 39.70 37.77 17.55
C LEU A 438 41.24 37.63 17.73
N PRO A 439 41.74 37.32 18.93
CA PRO A 439 43.13 36.88 19.13
C PRO A 439 43.32 35.39 18.76
N THR A 440 44.56 34.95 18.56
CA THR A 440 44.89 33.57 18.12
C THR A 440 44.34 32.52 19.08
N MET A 441 44.46 32.74 20.38
CA MET A 441 43.99 31.80 21.40
C MET A 441 42.47 31.55 21.34
N GLU A 442 41.67 32.59 21.08
CA GLU A 442 40.22 32.44 20.93
C GLU A 442 39.84 31.66 19.67
N VAL A 443 40.58 31.84 18.58
CA VAL A 443 40.34 31.07 17.34
C VAL A 443 40.69 29.60 17.51
N GLU A 444 41.77 29.28 18.21
CA GLU A 444 42.11 27.90 18.58
C GLU A 444 41.05 27.29 19.51
N ALA A 445 40.53 28.06 20.47
CA ALA A 445 39.44 27.62 21.34
C ALA A 445 38.15 27.34 20.56
N ILE A 446 37.78 28.21 19.62
CA ILE A 446 36.65 27.97 18.70
C ILE A 446 36.87 26.70 17.90
N TYR A 447 38.06 26.54 17.31
CA TYR A 447 38.36 25.38 16.47
C TYR A 447 38.24 24.05 17.24
N ASN A 448 38.77 24.00 18.45
CA ASN A 448 38.65 22.81 19.32
C ASN A 448 37.20 22.58 19.73
N ALA A 449 36.47 23.63 20.13
CA ALA A 449 35.06 23.50 20.48
C ALA A 449 34.18 23.01 19.31
N ILE A 450 34.48 23.41 18.07
CA ILE A 450 33.80 22.89 16.88
C ILE A 450 34.06 21.39 16.73
N LYS A 451 35.33 20.95 16.89
CA LYS A 451 35.65 19.53 16.85
C LYS A 451 34.86 18.72 17.87
N ASP A 452 34.60 19.29 19.04
CA ASP A 452 33.84 18.68 20.14
C ASP A 452 32.31 18.84 19.99
N GLY A 453 31.83 19.47 18.92
CA GLY A 453 30.40 19.51 18.58
C GLY A 453 29.79 20.90 18.47
N LEU A 454 30.50 21.99 18.81
CA LEU A 454 29.95 23.34 18.69
C LEU A 454 29.53 23.66 17.23
N GLY A 455 28.33 24.19 17.06
CA GLY A 455 27.92 24.85 15.83
C GLY A 455 28.43 26.29 15.78
N VAL A 456 28.95 26.73 14.63
CA VAL A 456 29.35 28.13 14.41
C VAL A 456 28.64 28.67 13.18
N LEU A 457 27.89 29.77 13.34
CA LEU A 457 27.27 30.52 12.26
C LEU A 457 27.98 31.88 12.12
N ILE A 458 28.58 32.10 10.95
CA ILE A 458 29.27 33.32 10.58
C ILE A 458 28.35 34.16 9.71
N ASN A 459 27.98 35.36 10.19
CA ASN A 459 27.28 36.35 9.38
C ASN A 459 28.32 37.03 8.49
N ALA A 460 28.38 36.59 7.23
CA ALA A 460 29.38 36.98 6.26
C ALA A 460 29.03 38.34 5.63
N ASP A 461 29.98 39.27 5.65
CA ASP A 461 29.96 40.51 4.89
C ASP A 461 31.26 40.71 4.10
N SER A 462 31.29 41.73 3.23
CA SER A 462 32.37 41.95 2.26
C SER A 462 33.74 42.15 2.91
N THR A 463 33.80 42.39 4.24
CA THR A 463 35.07 42.50 4.97
C THR A 463 35.88 41.20 4.96
N LEU A 464 35.26 40.03 4.77
CA LEU A 464 35.99 38.77 4.62
C LEU A 464 36.81 38.70 3.33
N LEU A 465 36.42 39.45 2.28
CA LEU A 465 37.14 39.50 1.01
C LEU A 465 38.33 40.48 1.05
N THR A 466 38.26 41.49 1.93
CA THR A 466 39.26 42.55 2.05
C THR A 466 40.15 42.39 3.28
N ALA A 467 40.10 41.24 3.95
CA ALA A 467 40.88 40.97 5.15
C ALA A 467 42.38 40.97 4.83
N GLU A 468 43.20 41.52 5.75
CA GLU A 468 44.66 41.47 5.62
C GLU A 468 45.16 40.03 5.70
N ASN A 469 46.24 39.71 4.98
CA ASN A 469 46.81 38.35 4.93
C ASN A 469 47.07 37.78 6.34
N SER A 470 47.55 38.58 7.29
CA SER A 470 47.84 38.14 8.66
C SER A 470 46.59 37.72 9.45
N GLN A 471 45.45 38.40 9.23
CA GLN A 471 44.16 38.06 9.83
C GLN A 471 43.59 36.80 9.19
N PHE A 472 43.75 36.68 7.87
CA PHE A 472 43.29 35.52 7.10
C PHE A 472 44.08 34.26 7.44
N ASP A 473 45.41 34.34 7.56
CA ASP A 473 46.30 33.24 7.94
C ASP A 473 45.91 32.63 9.29
N LYS A 474 45.51 33.48 10.23
CA LYS A 474 45.04 33.05 11.55
C LYS A 474 43.73 32.27 11.50
N LEU A 475 42.85 32.64 10.57
CA LEU A 475 41.53 32.05 10.37
C LEU A 475 41.50 31.00 9.25
N ASN A 476 42.65 30.71 8.66
CA ASN A 476 42.81 29.87 7.48
C ASN A 476 42.13 28.50 7.65
N ARG A 477 42.18 27.94 8.86
CA ARG A 477 41.54 26.65 9.19
C ARG A 477 40.00 26.67 9.13
N LEU A 478 39.38 27.83 9.35
CA LEU A 478 37.93 28.03 9.32
C LEU A 478 37.46 28.57 7.97
N LEU A 479 38.15 29.58 7.43
CA LEU A 479 37.74 30.23 6.18
C LEU A 479 38.08 29.39 4.94
N ASN A 480 39.14 28.57 4.94
CA ASN A 480 39.43 27.67 3.81
C ASN A 480 38.41 26.56 3.61
N LEU A 481 37.50 26.36 4.57
CA LEU A 481 36.35 25.47 4.37
C LEU A 481 35.44 26.01 3.25
N PHE A 482 35.55 27.31 2.92
CA PHE A 482 34.71 27.98 1.95
C PHE A 482 35.53 28.58 0.81
N GLU A 483 34.88 28.70 -0.34
CA GLU A 483 35.31 29.54 -1.46
C GLU A 483 34.49 30.83 -1.38
N LEU A 484 35.20 31.95 -1.30
CA LEU A 484 34.62 33.29 -1.19
C LEU A 484 34.96 34.06 -2.47
N ALA A 485 33.95 34.64 -3.11
CA ALA A 485 34.15 35.48 -4.29
C ALA A 485 33.27 36.73 -4.22
N SER A 486 33.76 37.83 -4.80
CA SER A 486 32.96 39.05 -4.98
C SER A 486 31.89 38.84 -6.06
N VAL A 487 30.74 39.49 -5.90
CA VAL A 487 29.66 39.51 -6.89
C VAL A 487 29.35 40.95 -7.27
N ASP A 488 29.32 41.27 -8.57
CA ASP A 488 28.87 42.58 -9.07
C ASP A 488 27.36 42.74 -8.90
N VAL A 489 26.92 43.85 -8.32
CA VAL A 489 25.54 43.99 -7.86
C VAL A 489 24.76 45.04 -8.62
N ASN A 490 23.82 44.56 -9.42
CA ASN A 490 22.55 45.24 -9.64
C ASN A 490 21.47 44.44 -8.91
N ASN A 491 21.05 44.93 -7.74
CA ASN A 491 19.99 44.44 -6.85
C ASN A 491 20.36 43.29 -5.87
N ASN A 492 20.70 43.64 -4.62
CA ASN A 492 21.09 42.76 -3.49
C ASN A 492 19.92 41.98 -2.85
N HIS A 493 18.75 41.97 -3.46
CA HIS A 493 17.55 41.35 -2.91
C HIS A 493 17.45 39.89 -3.37
N VAL A 494 17.47 38.95 -2.42
CA VAL A 494 17.46 37.51 -2.69
C VAL A 494 16.23 36.83 -2.09
N LEU A 495 15.50 36.09 -2.93
CA LEU A 495 14.49 35.12 -2.49
C LEU A 495 15.22 33.89 -1.93
N ALA A 496 15.04 33.61 -0.64
CA ALA A 496 15.67 32.47 0.03
C ALA A 496 14.76 31.24 -0.01
N TYR A 497 15.33 30.09 -0.36
CA TYR A 497 14.67 28.79 -0.44
C TYR A 497 15.35 27.77 0.45
N TRP A 498 14.55 27.01 1.21
CA TRP A 498 15.00 25.88 2.03
C TRP A 498 13.91 24.79 2.11
N PRO A 499 14.27 23.55 2.49
CA PRO A 499 13.31 22.46 2.63
C PRO A 499 12.18 22.78 3.62
N GLU A 500 10.95 22.36 3.30
CA GLU A 500 9.75 22.51 4.15
C GLU A 500 9.41 23.97 4.55
N GLN A 501 9.85 24.94 3.74
CA GLN A 501 9.50 26.35 3.89
C GLN A 501 7.98 26.58 3.82
N PRO A 502 7.39 27.42 4.71
CA PRO A 502 5.96 27.76 4.64
C PRO A 502 5.57 28.39 3.30
N LYS A 503 4.42 28.01 2.75
CA LYS A 503 3.90 28.64 1.52
C LYS A 503 3.58 30.12 1.77
N LEU A 504 4.02 30.95 0.83
CA LEU A 504 3.73 32.38 0.79
C LEU A 504 2.43 32.63 0.01
N ALA A 505 1.68 33.67 0.35
CA ALA A 505 0.53 34.05 -0.46
C ALA A 505 1.02 34.52 -1.84
N LYS A 506 0.21 34.33 -2.89
CA LYS A 506 0.60 34.68 -4.28
C LYS A 506 1.02 36.15 -4.47
N SER A 507 0.63 37.05 -3.55
CA SER A 507 0.97 38.47 -3.54
C SER A 507 2.28 38.81 -2.81
N ASP A 508 2.84 37.88 -2.03
CA ASP A 508 3.94 38.17 -1.13
C ASP A 508 5.28 37.92 -1.83
N VAL A 509 5.93 39.00 -2.30
CA VAL A 509 7.30 38.94 -2.84
C VAL A 509 8.27 39.30 -1.73
N ILE A 510 9.14 38.36 -1.34
CA ILE A 510 9.97 38.49 -0.12
C ILE A 510 11.43 38.28 -0.45
N SER A 511 12.17 39.38 -0.52
CA SER A 511 13.60 39.34 -0.69
C SER A 511 14.30 39.87 0.55
N ALA A 512 15.16 39.06 1.16
CA ALA A 512 16.11 39.59 2.13
C ALA A 512 17.24 40.28 1.38
N GLN A 513 17.85 41.29 2.02
CA GLN A 513 19.14 41.76 1.55
C GLN A 513 20.18 40.65 1.75
N SER A 514 20.90 40.36 0.68
CA SER A 514 22.10 39.54 0.66
C SER A 514 23.29 40.45 0.47
N VAL A 515 24.38 40.15 1.15
CA VAL A 515 25.65 40.82 0.87
C VAL A 515 26.22 40.30 -0.47
N SER A 516 27.01 41.15 -1.13
CA SER A 516 27.62 40.96 -2.45
C SER A 516 28.79 39.98 -2.45
N ILE A 517 28.58 38.79 -1.88
CA ILE A 517 29.59 37.73 -1.75
C ILE A 517 28.95 36.42 -2.16
N ASN A 518 29.67 35.64 -2.96
CA ASN A 518 29.34 34.26 -3.21
C ASN A 518 30.06 33.37 -2.19
N ILE A 519 29.31 32.45 -1.57
CA ILE A 519 29.82 31.54 -0.54
C ILE A 519 29.59 30.09 -0.95
N ASN A 520 30.63 29.35 -1.28
CA ASN A 520 30.52 27.91 -1.57
C ASN A 520 31.31 27.10 -0.54
N ALA A 521 30.74 26.01 -0.02
CA ALA A 521 31.49 25.10 0.84
C ALA A 521 32.30 24.11 -0.01
N LYS A 522 33.59 23.92 0.26
CA LYS A 522 34.47 23.05 -0.55
C LYS A 522 34.13 21.56 -0.42
N GLN A 523 33.78 21.14 0.79
CA GLN A 523 33.41 19.75 1.12
C GLN A 523 32.11 19.70 1.94
N GLY A 524 31.33 20.78 1.86
CA GLY A 524 30.08 20.94 2.58
C GLY A 524 28.87 20.88 1.66
N ARG A 525 27.77 21.47 2.12
CA ARG A 525 26.52 21.58 1.38
C ARG A 525 25.90 22.95 1.56
N THR A 526 25.18 23.38 0.54
CA THR A 526 24.27 24.52 0.63
C THR A 526 23.02 24.07 1.38
N ILE A 527 22.62 24.84 2.39
CA ILE A 527 21.41 24.56 3.18
C ILE A 527 20.31 25.59 2.91
N VAL A 528 20.63 26.76 2.37
CA VAL A 528 19.66 27.75 1.89
C VAL A 528 20.17 28.31 0.56
N GLU A 529 19.30 28.36 -0.44
CA GLU A 529 19.62 28.80 -1.81
C GLU A 529 18.86 30.06 -2.19
N SER A 530 19.38 30.79 -3.16
CA SER A 530 18.67 31.88 -3.84
C SER A 530 17.72 31.32 -4.89
N GLY A 531 16.74 32.11 -5.34
CA GLY A 531 15.92 31.75 -6.51
C GLY A 531 16.71 31.52 -7.81
N LYS A 532 18.00 31.85 -7.84
CA LYS A 532 18.92 31.58 -8.96
C LYS A 532 19.83 30.37 -8.69
N GLY A 533 19.60 29.61 -7.61
CA GLY A 533 20.41 28.46 -7.20
C GLY A 533 21.76 28.82 -6.58
N GLN A 534 21.99 30.09 -6.24
CA GLN A 534 23.23 30.50 -5.55
C GLN A 534 23.15 30.17 -4.07
N ALA A 535 24.28 29.78 -3.47
CA ALA A 535 24.32 29.50 -2.05
C ALA A 535 24.18 30.77 -1.21
N VAL A 536 23.18 30.78 -0.34
CA VAL A 536 22.85 31.88 0.56
C VAL A 536 23.22 31.54 2.00
N VAL A 537 23.15 30.25 2.34
CA VAL A 537 23.76 29.68 3.54
C VAL A 537 24.50 28.40 3.17
N ALA A 538 25.82 28.40 3.36
CA ALA A 538 26.70 27.27 3.09
C ALA A 538 27.20 26.67 4.41
N LYS A 539 27.15 25.35 4.56
CA LYS A 539 27.54 24.62 5.77
C LYS A 539 28.63 23.60 5.46
N GLN A 540 29.66 23.53 6.29
CA GLN A 540 30.69 22.50 6.27
C GLN A 540 30.89 21.89 7.67
N SER A 541 30.95 20.56 7.74
CA SER A 541 31.20 19.85 9.00
C SER A 541 32.69 19.88 9.37
N LEU A 542 32.98 19.93 10.67
CA LEU A 542 34.35 19.87 11.20
C LEU A 542 34.32 19.13 12.56
N GLY A 543 34.88 17.92 12.60
CA GLY A 543 34.72 17.04 13.77
C GLY A 543 33.24 16.69 14.01
N LEU A 544 32.78 16.80 15.27
CA LEU A 544 31.38 16.59 15.64
C LEU A 544 30.49 17.81 15.37
N GLY A 545 31.09 18.99 15.18
CA GLY A 545 30.39 20.25 14.98
C GLY A 545 30.33 20.66 13.50
N SER A 546 29.91 21.91 13.28
CA SER A 546 29.86 22.46 11.93
C SER A 546 30.08 23.96 11.91
N VAL A 547 30.61 24.45 10.79
CA VAL A 547 30.76 25.86 10.47
C VAL A 547 29.81 26.18 9.33
N ALA A 548 29.05 27.26 9.45
CA ALA A 548 28.18 27.76 8.40
C ALA A 548 28.43 29.25 8.16
N LEU A 549 28.33 29.68 6.90
CA LEU A 549 28.32 31.09 6.51
C LEU A 549 26.92 31.43 6.02
N THR A 550 26.40 32.58 6.44
CA THR A 550 25.19 33.18 5.88
C THR A 550 25.51 34.54 5.29
N VAL A 551 25.01 34.82 4.08
CA VAL A 551 25.05 36.17 3.48
C VAL A 551 23.75 36.95 3.70
N LEU A 552 22.75 36.35 4.38
CA LEU A 552 21.52 37.03 4.79
C LEU A 552 21.76 37.80 6.08
N ASN A 553 21.65 39.12 6.01
CA ASN A 553 21.90 40.03 7.13
C ASN A 553 20.64 40.79 7.60
N GLU A 554 19.53 40.72 6.86
CA GLU A 554 18.29 41.46 7.15
C GLU A 554 17.02 40.59 7.19
N THR A 555 17.11 39.36 7.70
CA THR A 555 15.93 38.47 7.82
C THR A 555 14.90 38.97 8.84
N TYR A 556 15.29 39.88 9.75
CA TYR A 556 14.38 40.47 10.75
C TYR A 556 13.11 41.09 10.14
N GLN A 557 13.20 41.62 8.91
CA GLN A 557 12.08 42.22 8.19
C GLN A 557 10.97 41.21 7.88
N TRP A 558 11.30 39.92 7.72
CA TRP A 558 10.32 38.88 7.41
C TRP A 558 9.27 38.71 8.50
N SER A 559 9.63 39.00 9.75
CA SER A 559 8.69 38.89 10.87
C SER A 559 7.53 39.89 10.79
N SER A 560 7.77 41.07 10.21
CA SER A 560 6.77 42.14 10.08
C SER A 560 6.17 42.24 8.68
N GLN A 561 6.92 41.88 7.63
CA GLN A 561 6.47 41.97 6.23
C GLN A 561 5.71 40.73 5.73
N VAL A 562 5.86 39.59 6.41
CA VAL A 562 5.32 38.29 5.95
C VAL A 562 4.45 37.69 7.04
N SER A 563 5.09 36.96 7.95
CA SER A 563 4.48 36.45 9.15
C SER A 563 5.58 36.10 10.14
N PRO A 564 5.30 36.20 11.44
CA PRO A 564 6.20 35.69 12.47
C PRO A 564 6.56 34.20 12.28
N ALA A 565 5.68 33.40 11.67
CA ALA A 565 5.91 31.97 11.42
C ALA A 565 6.97 31.73 10.33
N TYR A 566 7.03 32.56 9.29
CA TYR A 566 8.04 32.42 8.23
C TYR A 566 9.46 32.70 8.76
N TYR A 567 9.63 33.78 9.54
CA TYR A 567 10.88 34.07 10.24
C TYR A 567 11.28 32.94 11.20
N SER A 568 10.30 32.41 11.96
CA SER A 568 10.52 31.31 12.88
C SER A 568 10.97 30.04 12.16
N ALA A 569 10.34 29.69 11.04
CA ALA A 569 10.67 28.51 10.25
C ALA A 569 12.12 28.57 9.71
N TYR A 570 12.55 29.74 9.22
CA TYR A 570 13.93 29.93 8.76
C TYR A 570 14.96 29.72 9.88
N TRP A 571 14.80 30.42 11.00
CA TRP A 571 15.76 30.33 12.10
C TRP A 571 15.75 28.96 12.76
N GLN A 572 14.59 28.33 12.88
CA GLN A 572 14.49 26.96 13.34
C GLN A 572 15.23 25.98 12.42
N TYR A 573 15.07 26.13 11.10
CA TYR A 573 15.79 25.32 10.13
C TYR A 573 17.31 25.48 10.27
N LEU A 574 17.81 26.71 10.41
CA LEU A 574 19.24 26.96 10.64
C LEU A 574 19.73 26.35 11.95
N LEU A 575 19.03 26.57 13.05
CA LEU A 575 19.40 26.07 14.36
C LEU A 575 19.43 24.53 14.39
N LEU A 576 18.45 23.87 13.79
CA LEU A 576 18.40 22.40 13.68
C LEU A 576 19.62 21.86 12.92
N ASN A 577 20.04 22.56 11.87
CA ASN A 577 21.11 22.09 11.01
C ASN A 577 22.51 22.45 11.54
N ILE A 578 22.68 23.52 12.30
CA ILE A 578 24.01 24.05 12.63
C ILE A 578 24.39 23.79 14.09
N SER A 579 23.43 23.88 15.02
CA SER A 579 23.72 23.76 16.45
C SER A 579 24.31 22.39 16.78
N ARG A 580 25.03 22.31 17.90
CA ARG A 580 25.55 21.05 18.46
C ARG A 580 24.43 20.02 18.47
N GLY A 581 24.66 18.89 17.81
CA GLY A 581 23.72 17.78 17.81
C GLY A 581 23.42 17.39 19.25
N GLU A 582 22.14 17.24 19.57
CA GLU A 582 21.76 16.83 20.91
C GLU A 582 22.39 15.48 21.24
N GLN A 583 23.29 15.46 22.22
CA GLN A 583 23.73 14.24 22.89
C GLN A 583 22.61 13.63 23.76
N ASN A 584 21.36 14.08 23.58
CA ASN A 584 20.20 13.73 24.39
C ASN A 584 19.41 12.59 23.78
N THR A 585 18.72 11.86 24.65
CA THR A 585 17.74 10.86 24.23
C THR A 585 16.62 11.54 23.47
N ARG A 586 16.27 11.06 22.27
CA ARG A 586 15.17 11.60 21.47
C ARG A 586 14.35 10.49 20.84
N TRP A 587 13.05 10.70 20.70
CA TRP A 587 12.19 9.76 19.97
C TRP A 587 12.39 9.88 18.45
N VAL A 588 12.37 8.75 17.74
CA VAL A 588 12.36 8.73 16.28
C VAL A 588 11.00 9.24 15.79
N MET A 589 11.03 10.17 14.82
CA MET A 589 9.81 10.74 14.27
C MET A 589 8.97 9.68 13.55
N PRO A 590 7.64 9.63 13.78
CA PRO A 590 6.76 8.72 13.05
C PRO A 590 6.80 9.00 11.55
N SER A 591 6.60 7.96 10.75
CA SER A 591 6.44 8.12 9.29
C SER A 591 5.25 9.03 8.97
N THR A 592 5.43 9.87 7.97
CA THR A 592 4.41 10.80 7.48
C THR A 592 3.35 10.12 6.62
N SER A 593 3.70 9.01 5.95
CA SER A 593 2.86 8.25 5.02
C SER A 593 2.19 7.01 5.63
N VAL A 594 2.31 6.83 6.95
CA VAL A 594 1.68 5.74 7.69
C VAL A 594 0.93 6.32 8.87
N TYR A 595 -0.20 5.70 9.22
CA TYR A 595 -0.94 6.00 10.44
C TYR A 595 -0.98 4.74 11.32
N ALA A 596 -0.85 4.94 12.63
CA ALA A 596 -0.87 3.84 13.60
C ALA A 596 -2.32 3.46 13.91
N LYS A 597 -2.64 2.16 13.90
CA LYS A 597 -3.96 1.64 14.26
C LYS A 597 -3.95 0.99 15.64
N VAL A 598 -5.12 0.97 16.27
CA VAL A 598 -5.39 0.11 17.44
C VAL A 598 -5.19 -1.36 17.07
N ASP A 599 -4.96 -2.21 18.07
CA ASP A 599 -4.80 -3.66 17.93
C ASP A 599 -3.74 -4.13 16.89
N GLN A 600 -2.87 -3.23 16.46
CA GLN A 600 -1.73 -3.50 15.60
C GLN A 600 -0.42 -3.10 16.29
N TYR A 601 0.53 -4.03 16.36
CA TYR A 601 1.85 -3.74 16.93
C TYR A 601 2.57 -2.66 16.13
N GLN A 602 3.01 -1.61 16.83
CA GLN A 602 3.80 -0.53 16.27
C GLN A 602 5.20 -0.50 16.88
N ASN A 603 6.21 -0.37 16.03
CA ASN A 603 7.59 -0.16 16.48
C ASN A 603 7.77 1.31 16.91
N ILE A 604 8.14 1.51 18.17
CA ILE A 604 8.43 2.82 18.75
C ILE A 604 9.91 2.83 19.12
N CYS A 605 10.66 3.72 18.47
CA CYS A 605 12.10 3.79 18.61
C CYS A 605 12.53 5.14 19.17
N LEU A 606 13.62 5.13 19.92
CA LEU A 606 14.36 6.30 20.35
C LEU A 606 15.83 6.16 19.99
N MET A 607 16.51 7.30 19.91
CA MET A 607 17.96 7.38 19.84
C MET A 607 18.49 7.87 21.17
N SER A 608 19.52 7.23 21.71
CA SER A 608 20.18 7.64 22.95
C SER A 608 21.66 7.28 22.92
N SER A 609 22.48 8.14 23.51
CA SER A 609 23.87 7.86 23.86
C SER A 609 23.99 7.08 25.18
N LEU A 610 22.91 7.00 25.96
CA LEU A 610 22.88 6.28 27.23
C LEU A 610 22.73 4.79 26.99
N GLU A 611 23.51 4.00 27.73
CA GLU A 611 23.44 2.55 27.69
C GLU A 611 22.07 2.04 28.16
N LYS A 612 21.47 2.72 29.15
CA LYS A 612 20.18 2.35 29.72
C LYS A 612 19.18 3.50 29.70
N VAL A 613 18.06 3.27 29.04
CA VAL A 613 16.88 4.14 29.00
C VAL A 613 15.66 3.31 29.36
N VAL A 614 14.81 3.82 30.25
CA VAL A 614 13.60 3.12 30.71
C VAL A 614 12.36 3.81 30.16
N VAL A 615 11.42 3.03 29.65
CA VAL A 615 10.09 3.49 29.21
C VAL A 615 9.06 2.59 29.86
N ALA A 616 8.10 3.18 30.59
CA ALA A 616 7.15 2.41 31.40
C ALA A 616 6.22 1.50 30.57
N GLN A 617 5.89 1.89 29.34
CA GLN A 617 4.88 1.21 28.51
C GLN A 617 5.46 0.18 27.53
N LEU A 618 6.79 0.08 27.39
CA LEU A 618 7.43 -0.77 26.38
C LEU A 618 8.82 -1.21 26.81
N SER A 619 9.18 -2.45 26.48
CA SER A 619 10.53 -2.97 26.64
C SER A 619 11.38 -2.59 25.43
N LEU A 620 12.45 -1.83 25.68
CA LEU A 620 13.38 -1.40 24.65
C LEU A 620 14.46 -2.46 24.40
N THR A 621 14.72 -2.72 23.13
CA THR A 621 15.83 -3.55 22.65
C THR A 621 16.70 -2.76 21.69
N ALA A 622 18.02 -2.98 21.72
CA ALA A 622 18.95 -2.34 20.80
C ALA A 622 18.61 -2.73 19.34
N TYR A 623 18.66 -1.74 18.45
CA TYR A 623 18.41 -1.98 17.03
C TYR A 623 19.66 -2.60 16.37
N PRO A 624 19.55 -3.76 15.68
CA PRO A 624 20.74 -4.49 15.21
C PRO A 624 21.68 -3.72 14.27
N LEU A 625 21.15 -2.71 13.56
CA LEU A 625 21.91 -1.94 12.57
C LEU A 625 22.46 -0.61 13.11
N LEU A 626 21.98 -0.13 14.27
CA LEU A 626 22.30 1.20 14.81
C LEU A 626 22.47 1.12 16.34
N ASN A 627 23.72 1.16 16.80
CA ASN A 627 24.07 0.96 18.22
C ASN A 627 23.44 1.97 19.19
N ASN A 628 23.10 3.17 18.72
CA ASN A 628 22.48 4.23 19.52
C ASN A 628 20.95 4.27 19.37
N GLN A 629 20.34 3.32 18.67
CA GLN A 629 18.89 3.24 18.50
C GLN A 629 18.34 2.07 19.33
N GLN A 630 17.27 2.34 20.07
CA GLN A 630 16.56 1.35 20.86
C GLN A 630 15.08 1.39 20.47
N CYS A 631 14.47 0.22 20.24
CA CYS A 631 13.09 0.08 19.81
C CYS A 631 12.32 -0.89 20.71
N GLY A 632 11.04 -0.61 20.92
CA GLY A 632 10.09 -1.53 21.54
C GLY A 632 8.80 -1.61 20.73
N GLN A 633 8.08 -2.72 20.89
CA GLN A 633 6.76 -2.92 20.29
C GLN A 633 5.68 -2.45 21.25
N PHE A 634 4.71 -1.68 20.73
CA PHE A 634 3.57 -1.19 21.49
C PHE A 634 2.27 -1.54 20.79
N LEU A 635 1.26 -1.93 21.57
CA LEU A 635 -0.08 -2.28 21.11
C LEU A 635 -1.09 -1.37 21.83
N ALA A 636 -1.80 -0.53 21.07
CA ALA A 636 -2.84 0.33 21.61
C ALA A 636 -4.18 -0.42 21.62
N SER A 637 -4.87 -0.44 22.76
CA SER A 637 -6.19 -1.08 22.91
C SER A 637 -7.37 -0.17 22.57
N GLN A 638 -7.15 1.14 22.53
CA GLN A 638 -8.17 2.15 22.25
C GLN A 638 -7.57 3.27 21.39
N ALA A 639 -8.39 3.85 20.52
CA ALA A 639 -7.98 4.98 19.69
C ALA A 639 -7.77 6.23 20.56
N GLY A 640 -6.80 7.06 20.17
CA GLY A 640 -6.47 8.29 20.89
C GLY A 640 -4.98 8.55 21.05
N TRP A 641 -4.67 9.54 21.88
CA TRP A 641 -3.32 9.99 22.18
C TRP A 641 -2.67 9.16 23.28
N TYR A 642 -1.47 8.64 23.01
CA TYR A 642 -0.60 7.99 23.99
C TYR A 642 0.70 8.79 24.12
N SER A 643 1.17 8.99 25.36
CA SER A 643 2.44 9.67 25.65
C SER A 643 3.51 8.67 26.08
N PHE A 644 4.66 8.70 25.41
CA PHE A 644 5.83 7.88 25.67
C PHE A 644 6.91 8.74 26.34
N LYS A 645 7.26 8.38 27.57
CA LYS A 645 8.28 9.07 28.38
C LYS A 645 9.52 8.21 28.50
N ALA A 646 10.65 8.74 28.02
CA ALA A 646 11.96 8.14 28.20
C ALA A 646 12.59 8.69 29.48
N LEU A 647 12.97 7.79 30.39
CA LEU A 647 13.54 8.11 31.69
C LEU A 647 14.95 7.53 31.81
N ASN A 648 15.82 8.20 32.57
CA ASN A 648 17.10 7.63 32.97
C ASN A 648 16.94 6.69 34.19
N ASP A 649 18.04 6.09 34.64
CA ASP A 649 18.06 5.23 35.83
C ASP A 649 17.60 5.93 37.12
N GLN A 650 17.73 7.25 37.20
CA GLN A 650 17.30 8.08 38.33
C GLN A 650 15.86 8.58 38.18
N GLN A 651 15.08 8.01 37.25
CA GLN A 651 13.69 8.42 36.96
C GLN A 651 13.52 9.87 36.50
N SER A 652 14.60 10.52 36.04
CA SER A 652 14.52 11.86 35.45
C SER A 652 14.06 11.76 33.99
N LYS A 653 13.18 12.67 33.58
CA LYS A 653 12.66 12.70 32.21
C LYS A 653 13.73 13.17 31.24
N LEU A 654 14.10 12.29 30.32
CA LEU A 654 15.03 12.57 29.23
C LEU A 654 14.31 13.11 28.00
N SER A 655 13.18 12.50 27.64
CA SER A 655 12.41 12.88 26.44
C SER A 655 10.96 12.43 26.55
N GLU A 656 10.08 13.07 25.77
CA GLU A 656 8.66 12.75 25.70
C GLU A 656 8.16 12.91 24.27
N GLN A 657 7.35 11.96 23.79
CA GLN A 657 6.67 12.05 22.50
C GLN A 657 5.24 11.53 22.63
N ALA A 658 4.30 12.26 22.03
CA ALA A 658 2.92 11.81 21.91
C ALA A 658 2.70 11.17 20.52
N ARG A 659 1.92 10.10 20.47
CA ARG A 659 1.48 9.46 19.22
C ARG A 659 -0.02 9.20 19.28
N TYR A 660 -0.68 9.38 18.14
CA TYR A 660 -2.11 9.09 17.98
C TYR A 660 -2.29 7.72 17.32
N PHE A 661 -3.21 6.93 17.85
CA PHE A 661 -3.64 5.64 17.30
C PHE A 661 -5.09 5.75 16.84
N TYR A 662 -5.34 5.29 15.63
CA TYR A 662 -6.63 5.35 14.94
C TYR A 662 -7.41 4.04 15.08
N ASP A 663 -8.74 4.12 14.99
CA ASP A 663 -9.60 2.94 14.87
C ASP A 663 -9.28 2.13 13.60
N GLN A 664 -9.67 0.84 13.58
CA GLN A 664 -9.46 -0.04 12.44
C GLN A 664 -10.10 0.48 11.15
N ASP A 665 -11.25 1.14 11.27
CA ASP A 665 -12.08 1.60 10.14
C ASP A 665 -11.67 2.99 9.64
N ALA A 666 -10.64 3.60 10.23
CA ALA A 666 -10.16 4.91 9.83
C ALA A 666 -9.60 4.89 8.40
N PHE A 667 -9.84 5.98 7.65
CA PHE A 667 -9.36 6.14 6.27
C PHE A 667 -9.80 5.00 5.31
N PRO A 668 -11.11 4.69 5.18
CA PRO A 668 -11.58 3.55 4.40
C PRO A 668 -11.21 3.65 2.92
N ALA A 669 -11.24 4.87 2.34
CA ALA A 669 -10.81 5.12 0.97
C ALA A 669 -9.32 4.83 0.77
N TRP A 670 -8.48 5.21 1.73
CA TRP A 670 -7.05 4.90 1.71
C TRP A 670 -6.79 3.40 1.83
N GLN A 671 -7.46 2.71 2.76
CA GLN A 671 -7.30 1.27 2.92
C GLN A 671 -7.67 0.51 1.65
N GLN A 672 -8.79 0.88 1.03
CA GLN A 672 -9.20 0.30 -0.25
C GLN A 672 -8.20 0.64 -1.37
N GLY A 673 -7.76 1.90 -1.47
CA GLY A 673 -6.78 2.33 -2.47
C GLY A 673 -5.47 1.53 -2.41
N ILE A 674 -4.97 1.24 -1.20
CA ILE A 674 -3.79 0.37 -1.02
C ILE A 674 -4.10 -1.06 -1.51
N LYS A 675 -5.24 -1.66 -1.11
CA LYS A 675 -5.60 -3.02 -1.53
C LYS A 675 -5.77 -3.12 -3.04
N HIS A 676 -6.40 -2.12 -3.69
CA HIS A 676 -6.50 -2.02 -5.15
C HIS A 676 -5.13 -1.98 -5.81
N ALA A 677 -4.24 -1.07 -5.38
CA ALA A 677 -2.92 -0.92 -5.99
C ALA A 677 -2.04 -2.18 -5.82
N VAL A 678 -2.04 -2.77 -4.62
CA VAL A 678 -1.28 -4.00 -4.35
C VAL A 678 -1.84 -5.17 -5.16
N SER A 679 -3.16 -5.28 -5.27
CA SER A 679 -3.81 -6.38 -6.01
C SER A 679 -3.63 -6.26 -7.51
N GLN A 680 -3.71 -5.05 -8.05
CA GLN A 680 -3.41 -4.79 -9.46
C GLN A 680 -1.96 -5.16 -9.78
N PHE A 681 -1.00 -4.68 -8.96
CA PHE A 681 0.42 -4.97 -9.15
C PHE A 681 0.74 -6.47 -9.14
N ASN A 682 0.21 -7.22 -8.16
CA ASN A 682 0.49 -8.66 -8.03
C ASN A 682 -0.28 -9.51 -9.05
N ALA A 683 -1.50 -9.11 -9.43
CA ALA A 683 -2.23 -9.80 -10.48
C ALA A 683 -1.55 -9.62 -11.84
N ASP A 684 -1.14 -8.40 -12.18
CA ASP A 684 -0.48 -8.10 -13.45
C ASP A 684 0.88 -8.80 -13.56
N ALA A 685 1.71 -8.75 -12.50
CA ALA A 685 3.01 -9.43 -12.48
C ALA A 685 2.90 -10.96 -12.66
N ASN A 686 1.87 -11.59 -12.12
CA ASN A 686 1.61 -13.02 -12.29
C ASN A 686 0.90 -13.36 -13.62
N TYR A 687 0.43 -12.35 -14.36
CA TYR A 687 -0.27 -12.50 -15.63
C TYR A 687 0.63 -12.25 -16.85
N THR A 688 1.65 -11.38 -16.73
CA THR A 688 2.47 -10.90 -17.85
C THR A 688 3.65 -11.78 -18.28
N ASP A 689 3.87 -12.95 -17.68
CA ASP A 689 4.84 -13.93 -18.23
C ASP A 689 4.29 -14.54 -19.53
N ASN A 690 4.57 -13.89 -20.67
CA ASN A 690 4.45 -14.37 -22.06
C ASN A 690 3.24 -15.26 -22.38
N TYR A 691 2.03 -14.82 -22.02
CA TYR A 691 0.79 -15.43 -22.49
C TYR A 691 0.01 -14.38 -23.29
N ALA A 692 0.37 -14.23 -24.57
CA ALA A 692 -0.59 -13.73 -25.54
C ALA A 692 -1.80 -14.67 -25.54
N ASP A 693 -2.97 -14.12 -25.82
CA ASP A 693 -4.34 -14.68 -25.84
C ASP A 693 -4.57 -16.04 -26.57
N ASN A 694 -3.52 -16.79 -26.93
CA ASN A 694 -3.59 -17.96 -27.81
C ASN A 694 -3.39 -19.32 -27.13
N ASP A 695 -2.99 -19.38 -25.86
CA ASP A 695 -2.90 -20.68 -25.19
C ASP A 695 -4.25 -21.02 -24.55
N VAL A 696 -5.03 -21.78 -25.32
CA VAL A 696 -6.18 -22.57 -24.86
C VAL A 696 -5.78 -23.25 -23.56
N PHE A 697 -6.26 -22.71 -22.43
CA PHE A 697 -6.07 -23.26 -21.10
C PHE A 697 -6.26 -24.77 -21.18
N ASN A 698 -5.24 -25.53 -20.77
CA ASN A 698 -5.29 -27.00 -20.70
C ASN A 698 -6.50 -27.42 -19.87
N SER A 699 -7.63 -27.60 -20.55
CA SER A 699 -8.89 -27.97 -19.94
C SER A 699 -8.76 -29.41 -19.51
N SER A 700 -8.70 -29.65 -18.20
CA SER A 700 -8.94 -30.98 -17.68
C SER A 700 -10.37 -31.37 -18.04
N HIS A 701 -10.47 -32.43 -18.83
CA HIS A 701 -11.75 -32.92 -19.31
C HIS A 701 -12.40 -33.74 -18.22
N VAL A 702 -13.48 -33.22 -17.63
CA VAL A 702 -14.33 -33.97 -16.71
C VAL A 702 -15.54 -34.48 -17.50
N TYR A 703 -15.89 -35.73 -17.25
CA TYR A 703 -17.05 -36.38 -17.84
C TYR A 703 -18.28 -36.08 -16.97
N GLN A 704 -19.31 -35.47 -17.55
CA GLN A 704 -20.58 -35.17 -16.87
C GLN A 704 -21.73 -35.94 -17.53
N GLN A 705 -22.71 -36.38 -16.75
CA GLN A 705 -23.88 -37.10 -17.28
C GLN A 705 -24.68 -36.20 -18.23
N VAL A 706 -25.02 -36.75 -19.40
CA VAL A 706 -25.79 -36.05 -20.43
C VAL A 706 -27.25 -35.94 -20.02
N ASP A 707 -27.88 -34.79 -20.31
CA ASP A 707 -29.33 -34.64 -20.19
C ASP A 707 -30.03 -35.64 -21.13
N LYS A 708 -30.76 -36.59 -20.52
CA LYS A 708 -31.36 -37.73 -21.21
C LYS A 708 -32.72 -37.41 -21.84
N PHE A 709 -33.22 -36.17 -21.73
CA PHE A 709 -34.56 -35.80 -22.19
C PHE A 709 -34.77 -35.99 -23.70
N ILE A 710 -33.82 -35.58 -24.53
CA ILE A 710 -33.93 -35.73 -26.00
C ILE A 710 -33.91 -37.20 -26.41
N LEU A 711 -33.09 -38.02 -25.75
CA LEU A 711 -33.04 -39.47 -25.98
C LEU A 711 -34.37 -40.13 -25.60
N TRP A 712 -34.98 -39.71 -24.49
CA TRP A 712 -36.31 -40.14 -24.10
C TRP A 712 -37.37 -39.74 -25.13
N LEU A 713 -37.31 -38.52 -25.66
CA LEU A 713 -38.26 -38.04 -26.67
C LEU A 713 -38.15 -38.82 -27.99
N ILE A 714 -36.93 -39.11 -28.45
CA ILE A 714 -36.69 -39.96 -29.63
C ILE A 714 -37.25 -41.36 -29.40
N MET A 715 -36.95 -41.97 -28.25
CA MET A 715 -37.51 -43.28 -27.88
C MET A 715 -39.05 -43.26 -27.87
N PHE A 716 -39.64 -42.24 -27.26
CA PHE A 716 -41.10 -42.08 -27.19
C PHE A 716 -41.72 -41.96 -28.57
N VAL A 717 -41.18 -41.11 -29.45
CA VAL A 717 -41.68 -40.94 -30.83
C VAL A 717 -41.55 -42.24 -31.62
N SER A 718 -40.42 -42.95 -31.52
CA SER A 718 -40.24 -44.23 -32.21
C SER A 718 -41.24 -45.30 -31.73
N LEU A 719 -41.51 -45.37 -30.41
CA LEU A 719 -42.50 -46.31 -29.86
C LEU A 719 -43.93 -45.95 -30.29
N VAL A 720 -44.27 -44.66 -30.32
CA VAL A 720 -45.57 -44.17 -30.81
C VAL A 720 -45.75 -44.50 -32.29
N LEU A 721 -44.72 -44.31 -33.12
CA LEU A 721 -44.76 -44.66 -34.54
C LEU A 721 -44.95 -46.16 -34.76
N LEU A 722 -44.23 -47.01 -34.02
CA LEU A 722 -44.39 -48.47 -34.07
C LEU A 722 -45.79 -48.91 -33.61
N TRP A 723 -46.36 -48.23 -32.61
CA TRP A 723 -47.72 -48.48 -32.15
C TRP A 723 -48.78 -48.06 -33.19
N PHE A 724 -48.60 -46.90 -33.82
CA PHE A 724 -49.51 -46.39 -34.85
C PHE A 724 -49.53 -47.28 -36.08
N GLU A 725 -48.38 -47.80 -36.50
CA GLU A 725 -48.25 -48.77 -37.61
C GLU A 725 -49.05 -50.05 -37.34
N ARG A 726 -48.94 -50.60 -36.12
CA ARG A 726 -49.70 -51.79 -35.72
C ARG A 726 -51.20 -51.56 -35.78
N LYS A 727 -51.66 -50.37 -35.39
CA LYS A 727 -53.10 -50.05 -35.33
C LYS A 727 -53.70 -49.79 -36.72
N TRP A 728 -52.90 -49.28 -37.66
CA TRP A 728 -53.38 -49.02 -39.03
C TRP A 728 -53.51 -50.29 -39.88
N GLN A 729 -52.79 -51.36 -39.56
CA GLN A 729 -52.92 -52.66 -40.23
C GLN A 729 -54.07 -53.54 -39.72
N SER A 730 -54.72 -53.19 -38.60
CA SER A 730 -55.85 -53.98 -38.06
C SER A 730 -57.23 -53.48 -38.51
N ASN A 731 -57.28 -52.57 -39.48
CA ASN A 731 -58.50 -52.10 -40.14
C ASN A 731 -58.53 -52.51 -41.60
#